data_AF-A0ABD6B5U6-F1
#
_entry.id   AF-A0ABD6B5U6-F1
#
_cell.length_a   1.000
_cell.length_b   1.000
_cell.length_c   1.000
_cell.angle_alpha   90.00
_cell.angle_beta   90.00
_cell.angle_gamma   90.00
#
_symmetry.space_group_name_H-M   'P 1'
#
loop_
_entity.id
_entity.type
_entity.pdbx_description
1 polymer ?
#
loop_
_entity_poly.entity_id
_entity_poly.type
_entity_poly.pdbx_seq_one_letter_code
_entity_poly.pdbx_strand_id
1 'polypeptide(L)'
;MPVRAEPEPTTVDLDSLGRRRLLALLAGSGAAAGGAYLFTGGQPADTDAIGPEESRRLAEAHAPTLYYGAREQWPATDPREYTTERDGETIVDGFDALDGYTADGRETDYPNPTVFYHAVDYPDSSLSCVQFWVYSAFDQFSTNFHWHDWEVLHVFVDRSADGTATASGTESTTSGTDQSVSDTGEPVLFVASAHSRKVPNNEHLDPDVARASIISEVGSHSSTLGVNARPTTFQRTAVDGLAPDISNDPVEVISGEASLPLAYGLPRDEGLVLPYAIPEYDGDRLPEHDRLPNVSPGDLVPDELTVDSYGELASPPEDIPKREGDVAFVPDARADTAADADARYELIDTEELRQIDAFTGPQLSFSFTVPKFVEDAVSGHLTTVGVPWSQPRFENPATDISDPQHRAALADRYEPIEAGGDVSRILGAVREATGADDAPGSNGVALLAPSIETVALLESDPEAVPSFSGVLAVENPEAGEHQLTVNGAGMAPYSEKLTHEGGTTRAGVEGEIPMSANEDAVKVRGEAPGTLESVAFEDDFAGQVYDGRPPGEDGRFGIYVHREGAYTAAIRDESGAQGARRVNPNPDDDAIDLAGIETGKVALTDFLLRFLVETRLQTAALRDDEDIDDVPTGQNIDDERVASVVAAAYENAGG
;
A
#
# COMPACT_ATOMS: atom_id res chain seq x y z
N MET A 1 51.81 -11.62 -43.74
CA MET A 1 50.42 -11.15 -43.59
C MET A 1 49.88 -11.75 -42.30
N PRO A 2 49.54 -10.93 -41.30
CA PRO A 2 49.17 -11.41 -39.98
C PRO A 2 47.70 -11.84 -39.93
N VAL A 3 47.45 -12.83 -39.07
CA VAL A 3 46.15 -13.38 -38.71
C VAL A 3 45.35 -12.32 -37.94
N ARG A 4 44.10 -12.07 -38.35
CA ARG A 4 43.15 -11.22 -37.62
C ARG A 4 42.82 -11.90 -36.28
N ALA A 5 43.05 -11.19 -35.18
CA ALA A 5 42.52 -11.54 -33.87
C ALA A 5 41.00 -11.32 -33.85
N GLU A 6 40.28 -12.28 -33.27
CA GLU A 6 38.86 -12.15 -32.93
C GLU A 6 38.70 -11.09 -31.81
N PRO A 7 37.60 -10.33 -31.79
CA PRO A 7 37.33 -9.38 -30.72
C PRO A 7 37.03 -10.12 -29.42
N GLU A 8 37.66 -9.70 -28.32
CA GLU A 8 37.32 -10.19 -26.99
C GLU A 8 35.85 -9.83 -26.63
N PRO A 9 35.13 -10.73 -25.93
CA PRO A 9 33.79 -10.42 -25.47
C PRO A 9 33.89 -9.31 -24.42
N THR A 10 33.29 -8.16 -24.72
CA THR A 10 32.92 -7.18 -23.70
C THR A 10 32.09 -7.89 -22.65
N THR A 11 32.68 -8.08 -21.46
CA THR A 11 31.95 -8.46 -20.25
C THR A 11 30.97 -7.33 -19.95
N VAL A 12 29.72 -7.53 -20.36
CA VAL A 12 28.60 -6.79 -19.82
C VAL A 12 28.52 -7.19 -18.35
N ASP A 13 28.62 -6.21 -17.46
CA ASP A 13 28.47 -6.40 -16.02
C ASP A 13 27.00 -6.71 -15.70
N LEU A 14 26.69 -8.01 -15.63
CA LEU A 14 25.34 -8.55 -15.45
C LEU A 14 24.76 -8.28 -14.05
N ASP A 15 25.60 -7.98 -13.05
CA ASP A 15 25.17 -7.71 -11.67
C ASP A 15 24.53 -6.32 -11.52
N SER A 16 24.99 -5.34 -12.32
CA SER A 16 24.43 -3.98 -12.33
C SER A 16 23.07 -3.86 -13.02
N LEU A 17 22.78 -4.77 -13.96
CA LEU A 17 21.54 -4.83 -14.75
C LEU A 17 20.44 -5.68 -14.08
N GLY A 18 20.82 -6.59 -13.17
CA GLY A 18 19.89 -7.48 -12.45
C GLY A 18 19.07 -6.79 -11.35
N ARG A 19 19.66 -5.85 -10.59
CA ARG A 19 18.97 -5.16 -9.47
C ARG A 19 17.96 -4.10 -9.92
N ARG A 20 18.19 -3.42 -11.04
CA ARG A 20 17.29 -2.34 -11.52
C ARG A 20 16.01 -2.86 -12.15
N ARG A 21 16.08 -3.99 -12.89
CA ARG A 21 14.88 -4.67 -13.39
C ARG A 21 14.12 -5.40 -12.29
N LEU A 22 14.83 -5.91 -11.28
CA LEU A 22 14.23 -6.47 -10.06
C LEU A 22 13.38 -5.43 -9.33
N LEU A 23 13.89 -4.22 -9.15
CA LEU A 23 13.20 -3.16 -8.42
C LEU A 23 12.04 -2.57 -9.21
N ALA A 24 12.22 -2.31 -10.51
CA ALA A 24 11.17 -1.79 -11.37
C ALA A 24 10.01 -2.79 -11.58
N LEU A 25 10.18 -4.05 -11.16
CA LEU A 25 9.16 -5.08 -11.06
C LEU A 25 8.58 -5.27 -9.65
N LEU A 26 9.26 -4.77 -8.61
CA LEU A 26 8.74 -4.68 -7.24
C LEU A 26 7.79 -3.48 -7.02
N ALA A 27 7.72 -2.52 -7.97
CA ALA A 27 6.52 -1.66 -8.14
C ALA A 27 5.25 -2.49 -8.38
N GLY A 28 5.45 -3.73 -8.82
CA GLY A 28 4.47 -4.68 -9.27
C GLY A 28 4.18 -5.80 -8.26
N SER A 29 4.55 -5.71 -6.98
CA SER A 29 4.44 -6.88 -6.08
C SER A 29 4.23 -6.54 -4.60
N GLY A 30 3.07 -6.91 -4.06
CA GLY A 30 2.82 -7.04 -2.62
C GLY A 30 3.41 -8.36 -2.10
N ALA A 31 3.71 -8.47 -0.80
CA ALA A 31 4.19 -9.67 -0.12
C ALA A 31 3.40 -9.88 1.19
N ALA A 32 2.93 -11.11 1.41
CA ALA A 32 2.10 -11.61 2.49
C ALA A 32 2.05 -13.13 2.28
N ALA A 33 2.83 -13.84 3.08
CA ALA A 33 2.58 -15.24 3.37
C ALA A 33 2.35 -15.33 4.88
N GLY A 34 1.27 -15.99 5.26
CA GLY A 34 0.87 -16.19 6.65
C GLY A 34 2.01 -16.75 7.51
N GLY A 35 2.52 -15.89 8.38
CA GLY A 35 3.34 -16.24 9.52
C GLY A 35 2.62 -15.77 10.79
N ALA A 36 2.59 -16.61 11.82
CA ALA A 36 2.05 -16.24 13.12
C ALA A 36 2.94 -15.16 13.77
N TYR A 37 2.63 -13.89 13.55
CA TYR A 37 3.16 -12.79 14.36
C TYR A 37 2.21 -12.58 15.52
N LEU A 38 2.73 -12.84 16.72
CA LEU A 38 2.15 -12.35 17.96
C LEU A 38 2.39 -10.84 17.97
N PHE A 39 1.32 -10.05 18.09
CA PHE A 39 1.46 -8.68 18.61
C PHE A 39 2.30 -8.77 19.88
N THR A 40 3.23 -7.83 20.09
CA THR A 40 3.99 -7.75 21.33
C THR A 40 3.04 -7.32 22.46
N GLY A 41 2.34 -8.31 23.00
CA GLY A 41 1.37 -8.27 24.10
C GLY A 41 1.40 -9.62 24.82
N GLY A 42 0.61 -9.78 25.89
CA GLY A 42 0.52 -11.04 26.63
C GLY A 42 -0.07 -12.18 25.79
N GLN A 43 -0.38 -13.30 26.45
CA GLN A 43 -1.12 -14.35 25.74
C GLN A 43 -2.50 -13.80 25.36
N PRO A 44 -2.95 -14.00 24.11
CA PRO A 44 -4.29 -13.56 23.71
C PRO A 44 -5.34 -14.19 24.62
N ALA A 45 -6.43 -13.46 24.85
CA ALA A 45 -7.53 -13.92 25.68
C ALA A 45 -8.05 -15.30 25.21
N ASP A 46 -8.54 -16.11 26.14
CA ASP A 46 -9.29 -17.31 25.77
C ASP A 46 -10.65 -16.88 25.19
N THR A 47 -11.13 -17.64 24.20
CA THR A 47 -12.45 -17.47 23.58
C THR A 47 -13.22 -18.79 23.65
N ASP A 48 -14.55 -18.71 23.82
CA ASP A 48 -15.46 -19.85 23.79
C ASP A 48 -16.35 -19.78 22.55
N ALA A 49 -16.61 -20.93 21.92
CA ALA A 49 -17.56 -21.00 20.81
C ALA A 49 -18.99 -20.76 21.29
N ILE A 50 -19.72 -19.92 20.57
CA ILE A 50 -21.15 -19.67 20.81
C ILE A 50 -21.99 -20.79 20.20
N GLY A 51 -23.07 -21.19 20.87
CA GLY A 51 -23.97 -22.24 20.38
C GLY A 51 -24.67 -21.86 19.05
N PRO A 52 -24.98 -22.82 18.16
CA PRO A 52 -25.42 -22.52 16.78
C PRO A 52 -26.63 -21.60 16.65
N GLU A 53 -27.64 -21.75 17.52
CA GLU A 53 -28.84 -20.91 17.50
C GLU A 53 -28.55 -19.46 17.91
N GLU A 54 -27.59 -19.26 18.81
CA GLU A 54 -27.20 -17.94 19.30
C GLU A 54 -26.26 -17.27 18.30
N SER A 55 -25.27 -17.99 17.76
CA SER A 55 -24.36 -17.52 16.71
C SER A 55 -25.14 -17.02 15.50
N ARG A 56 -26.16 -17.79 15.07
CA ARG A 56 -27.05 -17.41 13.98
C ARG A 56 -27.81 -16.11 14.28
N ARG A 57 -28.36 -15.98 15.50
CA ARG A 57 -29.13 -14.78 15.89
C ARG A 57 -28.25 -13.53 15.87
N LEU A 58 -27.04 -13.64 16.41
CA LEU A 58 -26.04 -12.57 16.37
C LEU A 58 -25.65 -12.23 14.91
N ALA A 59 -25.39 -13.24 14.08
CA ALA A 59 -25.06 -13.04 12.68
C ALA A 59 -26.18 -12.33 11.91
N GLU A 60 -27.44 -12.77 12.03
CA GLU A 60 -28.59 -12.14 11.39
C GLU A 60 -28.80 -10.68 11.85
N ALA A 61 -28.45 -10.37 13.10
CA ALA A 61 -28.55 -9.03 13.69
C ALA A 61 -27.47 -8.06 13.18
N HIS A 62 -26.24 -8.54 12.95
CA HIS A 62 -25.08 -7.70 12.64
C HIS A 62 -24.53 -7.84 11.22
N ALA A 63 -25.09 -8.73 10.38
CA ALA A 63 -24.61 -8.99 9.02
C ALA A 63 -24.48 -7.71 8.18
N PRO A 64 -23.33 -7.51 7.50
CA PRO A 64 -23.04 -6.27 6.80
C PRO A 64 -23.91 -6.06 5.56
N THR A 65 -23.81 -4.90 4.94
CA THR A 65 -24.17 -4.73 3.53
C THR A 65 -22.88 -4.63 2.74
N LEU A 66 -22.73 -5.43 1.68
CA LEU A 66 -21.54 -5.39 0.84
C LEU A 66 -21.84 -4.50 -0.37
N TYR A 67 -20.95 -3.56 -0.66
CA TYR A 67 -21.01 -2.68 -1.81
C TYR A 67 -19.82 -2.95 -2.72
N TYR A 68 -20.10 -3.33 -3.95
CA TYR A 68 -19.09 -3.61 -4.96
C TYR A 68 -18.99 -2.48 -5.99
N GLY A 69 -17.80 -2.36 -6.60
CA GLY A 69 -17.61 -1.55 -7.79
C GLY A 69 -18.48 -2.05 -8.95
N ALA A 70 -18.92 -1.15 -9.84
CA ALA A 70 -19.75 -1.53 -11.00
C ALA A 70 -19.03 -2.45 -12.00
N ARG A 71 -17.71 -2.57 -11.87
CA ARG A 71 -16.83 -3.39 -12.72
C ARG A 71 -16.34 -4.66 -12.01
N GLU A 72 -16.78 -4.92 -10.77
CA GLU A 72 -16.45 -6.14 -10.03
C GLU A 72 -16.95 -7.39 -10.78
N GLN A 73 -16.10 -8.40 -10.88
CA GLN A 73 -16.39 -9.67 -11.56
C GLN A 73 -16.63 -10.82 -10.58
N TRP A 74 -16.02 -10.77 -9.39
CA TRP A 74 -16.05 -11.86 -8.41
C TRP A 74 -16.60 -11.41 -7.05
N PRO A 75 -17.85 -10.90 -6.97
CA PRO A 75 -18.50 -10.69 -5.68
C PRO A 75 -18.64 -12.00 -4.87
N ALA A 76 -19.04 -11.87 -3.61
CA ALA A 76 -19.19 -12.95 -2.65
C ALA A 76 -19.94 -14.17 -3.24
N THR A 77 -19.39 -15.37 -3.08
CA THR A 77 -19.98 -16.63 -3.57
C THR A 77 -19.73 -17.81 -2.61
N ASP A 78 -20.38 -18.95 -2.85
CA ASP A 78 -20.21 -20.17 -2.06
C ASP A 78 -19.12 -21.10 -2.66
N PRO A 79 -17.96 -21.28 -1.99
CA PRO A 79 -16.91 -22.17 -2.49
C PRO A 79 -17.31 -23.65 -2.53
N ARG A 80 -18.36 -24.07 -1.80
CA ARG A 80 -18.78 -25.48 -1.72
C ARG A 80 -19.27 -26.02 -3.06
N GLU A 81 -19.82 -25.14 -3.90
CA GLU A 81 -20.31 -25.46 -5.25
C GLU A 81 -19.17 -25.89 -6.19
N TYR A 82 -17.93 -25.54 -5.85
CA TYR A 82 -16.73 -25.78 -6.66
C TYR A 82 -15.76 -26.79 -6.02
N THR A 83 -16.26 -27.63 -5.12
CA THR A 83 -15.44 -28.65 -4.45
C THR A 83 -15.18 -29.87 -5.35
N THR A 84 -13.95 -30.36 -5.29
CA THR A 84 -13.49 -31.57 -5.95
C THR A 84 -12.78 -32.49 -4.95
N GLU A 85 -13.00 -33.80 -5.07
CA GLU A 85 -12.27 -34.81 -4.30
C GLU A 85 -10.94 -35.13 -4.96
N ARG A 86 -9.82 -34.92 -4.26
CA ARG A 86 -8.47 -35.22 -4.76
C ARG A 86 -7.63 -35.88 -3.68
N ASP A 87 -7.06 -37.05 -4.02
CA ASP A 87 -6.21 -37.84 -3.10
C ASP A 87 -6.82 -38.16 -1.72
N GLY A 88 -8.16 -38.10 -1.62
CA GLY A 88 -8.92 -38.36 -0.39
C GLY A 88 -9.17 -37.11 0.47
N GLU A 89 -8.84 -35.92 -0.05
CA GLU A 89 -9.12 -34.61 0.53
C GLU A 89 -10.20 -33.91 -0.32
N THR A 90 -11.11 -33.19 0.34
CA THR A 90 -12.07 -32.30 -0.32
C THR A 90 -11.40 -30.95 -0.51
N ILE A 91 -11.12 -30.56 -1.75
CA ILE A 91 -10.43 -29.30 -2.06
C ILE A 91 -11.30 -28.39 -2.91
N VAL A 92 -10.96 -27.11 -2.92
CA VAL A 92 -11.39 -26.17 -3.96
C VAL A 92 -10.14 -25.86 -4.81
N ASP A 93 -10.10 -26.30 -6.06
CA ASP A 93 -9.02 -26.00 -7.00
C ASP A 93 -9.32 -24.67 -7.71
N GLY A 94 -8.32 -23.82 -7.88
CA GLY A 94 -8.45 -22.49 -8.47
C GLY A 94 -9.05 -22.50 -9.86
N PHE A 95 -8.72 -23.51 -10.67
CA PHE A 95 -9.34 -23.66 -11.99
C PHE A 95 -10.81 -24.05 -11.88
N ASP A 96 -11.13 -25.00 -11.00
CA ASP A 96 -12.50 -25.47 -10.83
C ASP A 96 -13.41 -24.34 -10.31
N ALA A 97 -12.89 -23.52 -9.38
CA ALA A 97 -13.60 -22.36 -8.84
C ALA A 97 -13.80 -21.25 -9.87
N LEU A 98 -12.74 -20.78 -10.54
CA LEU A 98 -12.87 -19.68 -11.51
C LEU A 98 -13.72 -20.08 -12.73
N ASP A 99 -13.48 -21.28 -13.28
CA ASP A 99 -14.24 -21.77 -14.44
C ASP A 99 -15.70 -22.05 -14.07
N GLY A 100 -15.93 -22.70 -12.92
CA GLY A 100 -17.26 -23.01 -12.41
C GLY A 100 -18.07 -21.75 -12.10
N TYR A 101 -17.49 -20.80 -11.37
CA TYR A 101 -18.12 -19.51 -11.09
C TYR A 101 -18.49 -18.76 -12.37
N THR A 102 -17.57 -18.72 -13.35
CA THR A 102 -17.84 -18.06 -14.64
C THR A 102 -18.94 -18.76 -15.43
N ALA A 103 -19.00 -20.10 -15.38
CA ALA A 103 -20.07 -20.87 -16.02
C ALA A 103 -21.44 -20.56 -15.39
N ASP A 104 -21.53 -20.54 -14.06
CA ASP A 104 -22.76 -20.19 -13.34
C ASP A 104 -23.18 -18.73 -13.60
N GLY A 105 -22.20 -17.84 -13.73
CA GLY A 105 -22.40 -16.42 -14.09
C GLY A 105 -23.06 -16.21 -15.45
N ARG A 106 -23.13 -17.26 -16.30
CA ARG A 106 -23.92 -17.22 -17.55
C ARG A 106 -25.40 -17.46 -17.33
N GLU A 107 -25.78 -18.08 -16.23
CA GLU A 107 -27.16 -18.44 -15.90
C GLU A 107 -27.80 -17.44 -14.92
N THR A 108 -27.00 -16.85 -14.04
CA THR A 108 -27.40 -15.85 -13.03
C THR A 108 -26.38 -14.73 -12.98
N ASP A 109 -26.84 -13.48 -12.77
CA ASP A 109 -25.94 -12.32 -12.70
C ASP A 109 -24.97 -12.44 -11.50
N TYR A 110 -25.37 -13.13 -10.43
CA TYR A 110 -24.57 -13.37 -9.22
C TYR A 110 -24.72 -14.83 -8.75
N PRO A 111 -23.71 -15.69 -8.97
CA PRO A 111 -23.74 -17.10 -8.55
C PRO A 111 -23.65 -17.27 -7.03
N ASN A 112 -24.64 -17.98 -6.46
CA ASN A 112 -24.67 -18.44 -5.07
C ASN A 112 -24.16 -17.43 -4.01
N PRO A 113 -24.69 -16.18 -3.97
CA PRO A 113 -24.13 -15.17 -3.09
C PRO A 113 -24.22 -15.60 -1.63
N THR A 114 -23.08 -15.66 -0.95
CA THR A 114 -22.98 -16.25 0.40
C THR A 114 -21.95 -15.53 1.25
N VAL A 115 -22.29 -15.32 2.53
CA VAL A 115 -21.37 -14.83 3.56
C VAL A 115 -21.36 -15.82 4.71
N PHE A 116 -20.15 -16.18 5.16
CA PHE A 116 -19.98 -17.16 6.22
C PHE A 116 -19.77 -16.47 7.56
N TYR A 117 -20.40 -16.95 8.63
CA TYR A 117 -20.25 -16.37 9.95
C TYR A 117 -19.63 -17.34 10.96
N HIS A 118 -18.85 -16.78 11.89
CA HIS A 118 -18.36 -17.45 13.08
C HIS A 118 -18.54 -16.53 14.28
N ALA A 119 -18.94 -17.05 15.43
CA ALA A 119 -19.16 -16.21 16.62
C ALA A 119 -18.48 -16.81 17.85
N VAL A 120 -17.79 -15.94 18.59
CA VAL A 120 -17.04 -16.30 19.80
C VAL A 120 -17.43 -15.39 20.96
N ASP A 121 -17.45 -15.95 22.17
CA ASP A 121 -17.60 -15.24 23.43
C ASP A 121 -16.24 -15.07 24.11
N TYR A 122 -16.06 -13.95 24.81
CA TYR A 122 -14.98 -13.78 25.77
C TYR A 122 -15.48 -14.21 27.16
N PRO A 123 -14.97 -15.33 27.72
CA PRO A 123 -15.44 -15.84 29.00
C PRO A 123 -15.34 -14.79 30.11
N ASP A 124 -16.30 -14.82 31.04
CA ASP A 124 -16.41 -13.88 32.16
C ASP A 124 -16.54 -12.39 31.76
N SER A 125 -16.88 -12.10 30.50
CA SER A 125 -17.16 -10.76 29.97
C SER A 125 -18.53 -10.70 29.29
N SER A 126 -19.05 -9.48 29.06
CA SER A 126 -20.21 -9.26 28.19
C SER A 126 -19.83 -9.11 26.71
N LEU A 127 -18.55 -9.19 26.37
CA LEU A 127 -18.05 -9.02 25.02
C LEU A 127 -18.16 -10.33 24.22
N SER A 128 -18.73 -10.22 23.03
CA SER A 128 -18.69 -11.26 22.00
C SER A 128 -18.15 -10.66 20.71
N CYS A 129 -17.73 -11.50 19.77
CA CYS A 129 -17.38 -11.08 18.43
C CYS A 129 -18.03 -11.98 17.38
N VAL A 130 -18.67 -11.37 16.39
CA VAL A 130 -19.19 -12.03 15.20
C VAL A 130 -18.26 -11.71 14.04
N GLN A 131 -17.74 -12.73 13.38
CA GLN A 131 -16.87 -12.64 12.22
C GLN A 131 -17.71 -12.95 10.98
N PHE A 132 -17.61 -12.13 9.94
CA PHE A 132 -18.23 -12.33 8.64
C PHE A 132 -17.14 -12.50 7.58
N TRP A 133 -16.97 -13.73 7.12
CA TRP A 133 -16.00 -14.15 6.12
C TRP A 133 -16.65 -14.17 4.73
N VAL A 134 -16.00 -13.50 3.77
CA VAL A 134 -16.49 -13.30 2.41
C VAL A 134 -15.52 -13.98 1.45
N TYR A 135 -16.01 -14.92 0.65
CA TYR A 135 -15.22 -15.64 -0.34
C TYR A 135 -15.45 -15.10 -1.74
N SER A 136 -14.37 -14.84 -2.47
CA SER A 136 -14.39 -14.56 -3.91
C SER A 136 -13.66 -15.67 -4.67
N ALA A 137 -14.13 -16.02 -5.86
CA ALA A 137 -13.55 -17.12 -6.64
C ALA A 137 -12.10 -16.82 -7.12
N PHE A 138 -11.78 -15.54 -7.30
CA PHE A 138 -10.52 -15.07 -7.84
C PHE A 138 -10.23 -13.65 -7.36
N ASP A 139 -8.96 -13.30 -7.14
CA ASP A 139 -8.49 -11.92 -6.93
C ASP A 139 -7.67 -11.52 -8.16
N GLN A 140 -8.04 -10.42 -8.80
CA GLN A 140 -7.25 -9.79 -9.86
C GLN A 140 -6.91 -8.36 -9.45
N PHE A 141 -5.67 -8.13 -9.03
CA PHE A 141 -5.08 -6.82 -8.81
C PHE A 141 -3.87 -6.62 -9.72
N SER A 142 -3.36 -5.38 -9.78
CA SER A 142 -2.17 -4.97 -10.53
C SER A 142 -0.94 -5.85 -10.27
N THR A 143 -0.81 -6.28 -9.02
CA THR A 143 0.41 -6.82 -8.40
C THR A 143 0.17 -7.99 -7.47
N ASN A 144 -1.11 -8.32 -7.26
CA ASN A 144 -1.62 -9.40 -6.45
C ASN A 144 -2.67 -10.08 -7.30
N PHE A 145 -2.51 -11.34 -7.66
CA PHE A 145 -3.59 -12.02 -8.35
C PHE A 145 -3.47 -13.49 -8.05
N HIS A 146 -4.49 -14.04 -7.43
CA HIS A 146 -4.43 -15.40 -6.95
C HIS A 146 -5.78 -16.08 -7.07
N TRP A 147 -5.70 -17.41 -7.06
CA TRP A 147 -6.88 -18.23 -6.90
C TRP A 147 -7.49 -17.95 -5.54
N HIS A 148 -8.81 -17.76 -5.53
CA HIS A 148 -9.61 -17.58 -4.33
C HIS A 148 -9.27 -16.31 -3.55
N ASP A 149 -10.20 -15.84 -2.73
CA ASP A 149 -9.91 -14.77 -1.78
C ASP A 149 -10.82 -14.85 -0.55
N TRP A 150 -10.34 -14.35 0.59
CA TRP A 150 -11.07 -14.33 1.86
C TRP A 150 -10.92 -13.00 2.60
N GLU A 151 -11.96 -12.19 2.53
CA GLU A 151 -12.10 -10.95 3.32
C GLU A 151 -12.85 -11.22 4.63
N VAL A 152 -12.58 -10.44 5.69
CA VAL A 152 -13.29 -10.60 6.97
C VAL A 152 -13.62 -9.28 7.65
N LEU A 153 -14.87 -9.19 8.14
CA LEU A 153 -15.33 -8.16 9.07
C LEU A 153 -15.50 -8.78 10.47
N HIS A 154 -14.86 -8.20 11.48
CA HIS A 154 -15.14 -8.47 12.88
C HIS A 154 -16.08 -7.42 13.47
N VAL A 155 -17.17 -7.88 14.09
CA VAL A 155 -18.13 -7.05 14.82
C VAL A 155 -18.07 -7.44 16.29
N PHE A 156 -17.41 -6.61 17.10
CA PHE A 156 -17.41 -6.76 18.55
C PHE A 156 -18.70 -6.17 19.13
N VAL A 157 -19.35 -6.92 20.00
CA VAL A 157 -20.68 -6.61 20.52
C VAL A 157 -20.69 -6.68 22.03
N ASP A 158 -21.22 -5.64 22.68
CA ASP A 158 -21.51 -5.65 24.12
C ASP A 158 -22.90 -6.22 24.37
N ARG A 159 -22.94 -7.34 25.09
CA ARG A 159 -24.15 -8.06 25.46
C ARG A 159 -24.68 -7.74 26.86
N SER A 160 -24.16 -6.71 27.52
CA SER A 160 -24.55 -6.37 28.90
C SER A 160 -26.03 -6.03 29.05
N ALA A 161 -26.69 -5.58 27.97
CA ALA A 161 -28.13 -5.34 27.91
C ALA A 161 -28.98 -6.64 28.00
N ASP A 162 -28.41 -7.80 27.65
CA ASP A 162 -29.11 -9.11 27.64
C ASP A 162 -29.28 -9.71 29.05
N GLY A 163 -28.68 -9.08 30.06
CA GLY A 163 -29.06 -9.22 31.46
C GLY A 163 -28.62 -10.50 32.17
N THR A 164 -27.49 -10.43 32.87
CA THR A 164 -27.39 -10.98 34.24
C THR A 164 -26.59 -10.06 35.18
N ALA A 165 -27.23 -9.03 35.72
CA ALA A 165 -26.86 -8.44 37.00
C ALA A 165 -28.09 -7.96 37.78
N THR A 166 -28.47 -8.77 38.78
CA THR A 166 -29.25 -8.47 39.99
C THR A 166 -30.17 -7.24 40.03
N ALA A 167 -31.46 -7.52 40.27
CA ALA A 167 -32.51 -6.58 40.65
C ALA A 167 -32.06 -5.49 41.64
N SER A 168 -32.02 -4.24 41.18
CA SER A 168 -32.49 -3.10 41.96
C SER A 168 -33.02 -2.04 40.99
N GLY A 169 -34.31 -1.76 41.10
CA GLY A 169 -35.06 -1.04 40.07
C GLY A 169 -34.76 0.45 40.01
N THR A 170 -34.98 1.03 38.84
CA THR A 170 -35.78 2.25 38.62
C THR A 170 -36.18 2.25 37.15
N GLU A 171 -37.48 2.30 36.87
CA GLU A 171 -38.03 2.43 35.52
C GLU A 171 -37.64 3.79 34.93
N SER A 172 -37.04 3.78 33.73
CA SER A 172 -37.00 4.94 32.84
C SER A 172 -37.83 4.60 31.59
N THR A 173 -38.77 5.48 31.28
CA THR A 173 -39.71 5.34 30.17
C THR A 173 -39.24 6.22 29.02
N THR A 174 -38.81 5.59 27.92
CA THR A 174 -38.67 6.25 26.63
C THR A 174 -39.30 5.38 25.57
N SER A 175 -40.35 5.92 24.95
CA SER A 175 -41.16 5.31 23.90
C SER A 175 -40.59 5.63 22.53
N GLY A 176 -40.39 4.61 21.69
CA GLY A 176 -40.30 4.79 20.23
C GLY A 176 -39.36 3.81 19.53
N THR A 177 -39.91 2.67 19.11
CA THR A 177 -39.46 1.85 17.95
C THR A 177 -37.96 1.54 17.81
N ASP A 178 -37.41 0.66 18.67
CA ASP A 178 -36.29 -0.23 18.28
C ASP A 178 -36.12 -1.41 19.25
N GLN A 179 -37.17 -2.23 19.43
CA GLN A 179 -37.18 -3.33 20.40
C GLN A 179 -36.39 -4.60 19.97
N SER A 180 -35.62 -4.56 18.88
CA SER A 180 -34.84 -5.73 18.42
C SER A 180 -33.33 -5.64 18.71
N VAL A 181 -32.80 -4.48 19.12
CA VAL A 181 -31.36 -4.31 19.42
C VAL A 181 -31.01 -4.81 20.82
N SER A 182 -31.99 -4.93 21.73
CA SER A 182 -31.71 -5.20 23.16
C SER A 182 -31.38 -6.64 23.52
N ASP A 183 -31.56 -7.60 22.61
CA ASP A 183 -31.39 -9.05 22.90
C ASP A 183 -30.19 -9.68 22.14
N THR A 184 -29.52 -8.89 21.28
CA THR A 184 -28.36 -9.33 20.49
C THR A 184 -27.13 -8.47 20.74
N GLY A 185 -27.20 -7.54 21.70
CA GLY A 185 -26.13 -6.62 22.07
C GLY A 185 -25.92 -5.43 21.10
N GLU A 186 -25.09 -4.49 21.56
CA GLU A 186 -24.75 -3.25 20.86
C GLU A 186 -23.32 -3.34 20.28
N PRO A 187 -23.10 -3.04 18.98
CA PRO A 187 -21.75 -3.02 18.43
C PRO A 187 -20.88 -1.96 19.12
N VAL A 188 -19.68 -2.35 19.53
CA VAL A 188 -18.70 -1.46 20.19
C VAL A 188 -17.45 -1.23 19.36
N LEU A 189 -17.16 -2.11 18.40
CA LEU A 189 -16.04 -1.97 17.48
C LEU A 189 -16.32 -2.75 16.20
N PHE A 190 -16.17 -2.10 15.04
CA PHE A 190 -16.02 -2.77 13.76
C PHE A 190 -14.54 -2.81 13.37
N VAL A 191 -14.09 -3.95 12.85
CA VAL A 191 -12.76 -4.11 12.26
C VAL A 191 -12.95 -4.77 10.89
N ALA A 192 -12.81 -4.01 9.81
CA ALA A 192 -12.64 -4.57 8.47
C ALA A 192 -11.16 -4.87 8.27
N SER A 193 -10.84 -6.16 8.28
CA SER A 193 -9.50 -6.70 8.36
C SER A 193 -8.73 -6.50 7.07
N ALA A 194 -7.45 -6.14 7.17
CA ALA A 194 -6.50 -6.17 6.08
C ALA A 194 -5.95 -7.59 5.86
N HIS A 195 -5.53 -7.88 4.64
CA HIS A 195 -4.81 -9.13 4.34
C HIS A 195 -3.41 -9.17 4.96
N SER A 196 -2.74 -8.02 5.08
CA SER A 196 -1.45 -7.89 5.76
C SER A 196 -1.62 -7.41 7.20
N ARG A 197 -0.81 -7.95 8.12
CA ARG A 197 -0.75 -7.49 9.53
C ARG A 197 0.30 -6.41 9.76
N LYS A 198 0.97 -5.95 8.70
CA LYS A 198 1.92 -4.83 8.72
C LYS A 198 1.27 -3.49 8.40
N VAL A 199 -0.02 -3.50 8.12
CA VAL A 199 -0.84 -2.31 7.87
C VAL A 199 -1.98 -2.27 8.88
N PRO A 200 -2.39 -1.08 9.32
CA PRO A 200 -3.51 -0.94 10.23
C PRO A 200 -4.84 -1.29 9.52
N ASN A 201 -5.76 -1.90 10.22
CA ASN A 201 -7.10 -2.25 9.73
C ASN A 201 -8.01 -1.01 9.64
N ASN A 202 -9.11 -1.11 8.89
CA ASN A 202 -10.19 -0.12 8.96
C ASN A 202 -11.02 -0.39 10.21
N GLU A 203 -10.95 0.51 11.18
CA GLU A 203 -11.60 0.30 12.47
C GLU A 203 -12.51 1.47 12.84
N HIS A 204 -13.66 1.15 13.44
CA HIS A 204 -14.58 2.14 13.95
C HIS A 204 -15.09 1.75 15.34
N LEU A 205 -14.65 2.49 16.34
CA LEU A 205 -15.01 2.36 17.75
C LEU A 205 -16.34 3.09 18.01
N ASP A 206 -17.22 2.46 18.78
CA ASP A 206 -18.55 3.00 19.15
C ASP A 206 -19.39 3.47 17.95
N PRO A 207 -19.61 2.62 16.94
CA PRO A 207 -20.37 3.01 15.76
C PRO A 207 -21.83 3.35 16.11
N ASP A 208 -22.33 4.48 15.60
CA ASP A 208 -23.74 4.90 15.72
C ASP A 208 -24.71 4.05 14.86
N VAL A 209 -24.24 2.93 14.31
CA VAL A 209 -25.00 2.03 13.43
C VAL A 209 -24.91 0.59 13.94
N ALA A 210 -26.04 -0.12 13.88
CA ALA A 210 -26.10 -1.51 14.35
C ALA A 210 -25.35 -2.52 13.44
N ARG A 211 -25.06 -2.11 12.19
CA ARG A 211 -24.39 -2.94 11.18
C ARG A 211 -23.44 -2.09 10.34
N ALA A 212 -22.28 -2.66 10.01
CA ALA A 212 -21.35 -2.05 9.08
C ALA A 212 -21.87 -2.16 7.63
N SER A 213 -21.40 -1.24 6.79
CA SER A 213 -21.29 -1.52 5.35
C SER A 213 -19.83 -1.81 5.04
N ILE A 214 -19.61 -2.68 4.06
CA ILE A 214 -18.29 -3.01 3.53
C ILE A 214 -18.25 -2.57 2.09
N ILE A 215 -17.27 -1.74 1.75
CA ILE A 215 -17.03 -1.25 0.40
C ILE A 215 -15.80 -2.00 -0.11
N SER A 216 -16.01 -2.88 -1.09
CA SER A 216 -14.98 -3.75 -1.64
C SER A 216 -14.43 -3.17 -2.94
N GLU A 217 -13.12 -3.19 -3.08
CA GLU A 217 -12.41 -2.70 -4.26
C GLU A 217 -12.50 -3.68 -5.44
N VAL A 218 -12.60 -3.14 -6.67
CA VAL A 218 -12.70 -3.95 -7.90
C VAL A 218 -11.51 -4.89 -7.99
N GLY A 219 -11.78 -6.18 -8.08
CA GLY A 219 -10.81 -7.25 -8.35
C GLY A 219 -9.89 -7.60 -7.18
N SER A 220 -9.43 -6.63 -6.37
CA SER A 220 -8.53 -6.86 -5.23
C SER A 220 -9.22 -7.16 -3.91
N HIS A 221 -10.54 -7.01 -3.89
CA HIS A 221 -11.48 -7.11 -2.77
C HIS A 221 -11.15 -6.34 -1.49
N SER A 222 -10.04 -5.58 -1.49
CA SER A 222 -9.57 -4.77 -0.38
C SER A 222 -10.73 -3.92 0.14
N SER A 223 -11.12 -4.22 1.38
CA SER A 223 -12.39 -3.78 1.91
C SER A 223 -12.24 -2.65 2.92
N THR A 224 -13.17 -1.69 2.86
CA THR A 224 -13.22 -0.55 3.79
C THR A 224 -14.60 -0.42 4.42
N LEU A 225 -14.67 0.26 5.57
CA LEU A 225 -15.93 0.50 6.27
C LEU A 225 -16.74 1.62 5.60
N GLY A 226 -18.06 1.47 5.56
CA GLY A 226 -19.03 2.51 5.22
C GLY A 226 -20.07 2.65 6.33
N VAL A 227 -19.77 3.45 7.36
CA VAL A 227 -20.59 3.60 8.57
C VAL A 227 -21.28 4.96 8.66
N ASN A 228 -20.82 5.95 7.89
CA ASN A 228 -21.44 7.27 7.89
C ASN A 228 -22.76 7.28 7.08
N ALA A 229 -23.35 8.48 6.92
CA ALA A 229 -24.63 8.63 6.25
C ALA A 229 -24.63 8.32 4.73
N ARG A 230 -23.47 8.04 4.13
CA ARG A 230 -23.29 7.60 2.74
C ARG A 230 -22.53 6.26 2.71
N PRO A 231 -23.22 5.14 2.97
CA PRO A 231 -22.59 3.83 3.16
C PRO A 231 -21.91 3.23 1.92
N THR A 232 -22.09 3.85 0.74
CA THR A 232 -21.49 3.45 -0.54
C THR A 232 -20.17 4.14 -0.84
N THR A 233 -19.74 5.06 0.03
CA THR A 233 -18.52 5.88 -0.15
C THR A 233 -17.67 5.83 1.11
N PHE A 234 -16.36 5.99 0.96
CA PHE A 234 -15.44 6.01 2.09
C PHE A 234 -14.95 7.42 2.40
N GLN A 235 -14.90 7.75 3.68
CA GLN A 235 -14.30 8.99 4.18
C GLN A 235 -13.39 8.74 5.37
N ARG A 236 -12.09 8.97 5.16
CA ARG A 236 -11.09 8.89 6.22
C ARG A 236 -11.23 9.96 7.29
N THR A 237 -11.65 11.16 6.87
CA THR A 237 -11.75 12.34 7.72
C THR A 237 -13.10 13.03 7.53
N ALA A 238 -13.50 13.85 8.49
CA ALA A 238 -14.76 14.56 8.43
C ALA A 238 -14.74 15.63 7.34
N VAL A 239 -15.35 15.34 6.17
CA VAL A 239 -15.43 16.24 5.02
C VAL A 239 -16.89 16.34 4.56
N ASP A 240 -17.29 17.47 3.98
CA ASP A 240 -18.63 17.71 3.43
C ASP A 240 -19.80 17.43 4.40
N GLY A 241 -19.55 17.53 5.71
CA GLY A 241 -20.54 17.32 6.76
C GLY A 241 -20.84 15.85 7.06
N LEU A 242 -20.04 14.92 6.56
CA LEU A 242 -20.10 13.50 6.89
C LEU A 242 -19.10 13.17 8.00
N ALA A 243 -19.48 12.23 8.87
CA ALA A 243 -18.58 11.65 9.85
C ALA A 243 -17.57 10.74 9.16
N PRO A 244 -16.35 10.57 9.71
CA PRO A 244 -15.40 9.62 9.16
C PRO A 244 -15.92 8.19 9.29
N ASP A 245 -15.59 7.34 8.33
CA ASP A 245 -15.94 5.93 8.35
C ASP A 245 -15.03 5.09 9.25
N ILE A 246 -13.89 5.64 9.63
CA ILE A 246 -12.95 5.06 10.59
C ILE A 246 -12.70 6.01 11.76
N SER A 247 -12.31 5.45 12.89
CA SER A 247 -11.95 6.19 14.09
C SER A 247 -10.51 5.92 14.56
N ASN A 248 -9.69 5.24 13.75
CA ASN A 248 -8.27 5.00 14.02
C ASN A 248 -7.56 6.30 14.44
N ASP A 249 -6.58 6.18 15.32
CA ASP A 249 -5.86 7.33 15.88
C ASP A 249 -5.11 8.09 14.76
N PRO A 250 -5.32 9.42 14.61
CA PRO A 250 -4.59 10.21 13.63
C PRO A 250 -3.11 10.32 13.99
N VAL A 251 -2.25 10.02 13.01
CA VAL A 251 -0.79 10.15 13.16
C VAL A 251 -0.29 11.26 12.26
N GLU A 252 0.55 12.15 12.79
CA GLU A 252 1.33 13.08 11.95
C GLU A 252 2.31 12.26 11.13
N VAL A 253 2.16 12.19 9.80
CA VAL A 253 3.03 11.39 8.90
C VAL A 253 4.21 12.23 8.42
N ILE A 254 3.94 13.47 8.01
CA ILE A 254 4.95 14.47 7.65
C ILE A 254 5.04 15.49 8.79
N SER A 255 6.26 15.79 9.23
CA SER A 255 6.50 16.74 10.32
C SER A 255 5.92 18.12 9.96
N GLY A 256 5.04 18.64 10.81
CA GLY A 256 4.41 19.95 10.66
C GLY A 256 3.12 19.95 9.82
N GLU A 257 2.71 18.81 9.25
CA GLU A 257 1.44 18.65 8.55
C GLU A 257 0.32 18.13 9.47
N ALA A 258 -0.92 18.11 8.94
CA ALA A 258 -2.06 17.58 9.67
C ALA A 258 -1.95 16.06 9.83
N SER A 259 -2.34 15.57 11.00
CA SER A 259 -2.40 14.13 11.27
C SER A 259 -3.49 13.43 10.46
N LEU A 260 -3.23 12.19 10.05
CA LEU A 260 -4.13 11.36 9.27
C LEU A 260 -4.38 10.02 9.99
N PRO A 261 -5.63 9.55 10.10
CA PRO A 261 -5.94 8.19 10.54
C PRO A 261 -5.29 7.16 9.63
N LEU A 262 -4.40 6.34 10.17
CA LEU A 262 -3.77 5.26 9.41
C LEU A 262 -4.76 4.09 9.32
N ALA A 263 -5.14 3.73 8.10
CA ALA A 263 -5.92 2.53 7.83
C ALA A 263 -5.64 2.07 6.40
N TYR A 264 -5.39 0.76 6.27
CA TYR A 264 -5.34 0.04 5.02
C TYR A 264 -6.66 0.19 4.25
N GLY A 265 -6.65 -0.17 2.98
CA GLY A 265 -7.78 -0.02 2.10
C GLY A 265 -7.42 1.01 1.05
N LEU A 266 -7.80 0.69 -0.19
CA LEU A 266 -7.63 1.52 -1.37
C LEU A 266 -8.99 2.15 -1.65
N PRO A 267 -9.46 3.11 -0.83
CA PRO A 267 -10.87 3.36 -0.76
C PRO A 267 -11.29 4.09 -2.03
N ARG A 268 -12.41 3.62 -2.55
CA ARG A 268 -13.06 3.97 -3.80
C ARG A 268 -13.12 5.47 -4.14
N ASP A 269 -13.06 6.34 -3.13
CA ASP A 269 -13.18 7.79 -3.24
C ASP A 269 -11.89 8.57 -2.89
N GLU A 270 -10.76 7.91 -2.60
CA GLU A 270 -9.46 8.57 -2.36
C GLU A 270 -8.70 8.90 -3.65
N GLY A 271 -9.27 8.56 -4.81
CA GLY A 271 -8.98 9.21 -6.09
C GLY A 271 -7.75 8.72 -6.85
N LEU A 272 -7.08 7.68 -6.36
CA LEU A 272 -5.92 7.07 -7.01
C LEU A 272 -6.35 6.05 -8.08
N VAL A 273 -5.56 6.01 -9.16
CA VAL A 273 -5.77 5.12 -10.30
C VAL A 273 -4.92 3.86 -10.13
N LEU A 274 -5.48 2.69 -10.45
CA LEU A 274 -4.80 1.40 -10.34
C LEU A 274 -4.94 0.59 -11.64
N PRO A 275 -3.84 0.31 -12.37
CA PRO A 275 -3.84 -0.50 -13.58
C PRO A 275 -3.75 -2.00 -13.27
N TYR A 276 -4.70 -2.82 -13.68
CA TYR A 276 -4.80 -4.25 -13.36
C TYR A 276 -3.95 -5.12 -14.30
N ALA A 277 -3.35 -6.21 -13.81
CA ALA A 277 -2.63 -7.15 -14.68
C ALA A 277 -3.57 -8.30 -15.11
N ILE A 278 -3.44 -8.77 -16.35
CA ILE A 278 -4.05 -10.03 -16.78
C ILE A 278 -3.06 -11.18 -16.47
N PRO A 279 -3.43 -12.14 -15.59
CA PRO A 279 -2.54 -13.23 -15.23
C PRO A 279 -2.33 -14.23 -16.37
N GLU A 280 -1.21 -14.92 -16.34
CA GLU A 280 -0.89 -16.08 -17.19
C GLU A 280 -0.59 -17.33 -16.35
N TYR A 281 -0.75 -18.48 -16.98
CA TYR A 281 -0.30 -19.76 -16.45
C TYR A 281 0.24 -20.63 -17.57
N ASP A 282 1.41 -21.25 -17.35
CA ASP A 282 2.13 -22.08 -18.35
C ASP A 282 2.35 -21.38 -19.72
N GLY A 283 2.42 -20.05 -19.72
CA GLY A 283 2.68 -19.21 -20.89
C GLY A 283 1.44 -18.82 -21.71
N ASP A 284 0.25 -19.21 -21.26
CA ASP A 284 -1.04 -18.79 -21.83
C ASP A 284 -1.75 -17.84 -20.85
N ARG A 285 -2.37 -16.77 -21.35
CA ARG A 285 -3.22 -15.91 -20.52
C ARG A 285 -4.40 -16.72 -19.98
N LEU A 286 -4.89 -16.41 -18.79
CA LEU A 286 -5.98 -17.19 -18.17
C LEU A 286 -7.20 -17.42 -19.08
N PRO A 287 -7.74 -16.41 -19.80
CA PRO A 287 -8.87 -16.62 -20.71
C PRO A 287 -8.56 -17.49 -21.94
N GLU A 288 -7.29 -17.75 -22.22
CA GLU A 288 -6.83 -18.54 -23.35
C GLU A 288 -6.46 -19.97 -22.94
N HIS A 289 -6.38 -20.24 -21.64
CA HIS A 289 -5.87 -21.49 -21.10
C HIS A 289 -6.90 -22.63 -21.20
N ASP A 290 -6.52 -23.79 -21.74
CA ASP A 290 -7.40 -24.94 -22.03
C ASP A 290 -8.19 -25.49 -20.82
N ARG A 291 -7.72 -25.23 -19.59
CA ARG A 291 -8.42 -25.61 -18.34
C ARG A 291 -9.54 -24.64 -17.92
N LEU A 292 -9.68 -23.50 -18.57
CA LEU A 292 -10.69 -22.46 -18.29
C LEU A 292 -11.63 -22.25 -19.50
N PRO A 293 -12.32 -23.30 -20.00
CA PRO A 293 -13.12 -23.21 -21.22
C PRO A 293 -14.32 -22.25 -21.15
N ASN A 294 -14.77 -21.87 -19.95
CA ASN A 294 -15.88 -20.95 -19.75
C ASN A 294 -15.44 -19.49 -19.54
N VAL A 295 -14.16 -19.27 -19.25
CA VAL A 295 -13.58 -17.95 -19.02
C VAL A 295 -13.23 -17.30 -20.35
N SER A 296 -13.74 -16.08 -20.55
CA SER A 296 -13.42 -15.22 -21.68
C SER A 296 -12.82 -13.90 -21.18
N PRO A 297 -12.17 -13.10 -22.05
CA PRO A 297 -11.61 -11.82 -21.62
C PRO A 297 -12.61 -10.88 -20.93
N GLY A 298 -13.91 -10.97 -21.27
CA GLY A 298 -14.95 -10.15 -20.66
C GLY A 298 -15.41 -10.59 -19.26
N ASP A 299 -14.87 -11.69 -18.73
CA ASP A 299 -15.15 -12.18 -17.37
C ASP A 299 -14.00 -11.87 -16.39
N LEU A 300 -12.98 -11.17 -16.88
CA LEU A 300 -11.90 -10.57 -16.08
C LEU A 300 -12.17 -9.07 -15.90
N VAL A 301 -11.32 -8.39 -15.12
CA VAL A 301 -11.36 -6.93 -15.00
C VAL A 301 -11.30 -6.30 -16.41
N PRO A 302 -12.18 -5.32 -16.74
CA PRO A 302 -12.28 -4.77 -18.09
C PRO A 302 -10.98 -4.20 -18.66
N ASP A 303 -10.78 -4.33 -19.98
CA ASP A 303 -9.60 -3.88 -20.72
C ASP A 303 -9.21 -2.40 -20.48
N GLU A 304 -10.19 -1.53 -20.19
CA GLU A 304 -9.95 -0.11 -19.88
C GLU A 304 -9.27 0.13 -18.52
N LEU A 305 -9.23 -0.89 -17.67
CA LEU A 305 -8.55 -0.90 -16.39
C LEU A 305 -7.28 -1.75 -16.40
N THR A 306 -7.05 -2.58 -17.43
CA THR A 306 -5.92 -3.53 -17.44
C THR A 306 -4.72 -3.01 -18.23
N VAL A 307 -3.53 -3.54 -17.92
CA VAL A 307 -2.28 -3.32 -18.65
C VAL A 307 -1.75 -4.65 -19.18
N ASP A 308 -1.30 -4.63 -20.43
CA ASP A 308 -0.88 -5.82 -21.18
C ASP A 308 0.64 -5.91 -21.34
N SER A 309 1.36 -4.89 -20.89
CA SER A 309 2.80 -4.81 -21.00
C SER A 309 3.45 -4.11 -19.81
N TYR A 310 4.71 -4.46 -19.55
CA TYR A 310 5.54 -3.73 -18.60
C TYR A 310 5.67 -2.23 -18.95
N GLY A 311 5.60 -1.87 -20.24
CA GLY A 311 5.66 -0.47 -20.68
C GLY A 311 4.44 0.34 -20.26
N GLU A 312 3.25 -0.25 -20.32
CA GLU A 312 2.00 0.37 -19.85
C GLU A 312 1.95 0.40 -18.32
N LEU A 313 2.50 -0.58 -17.61
CA LEU A 313 2.68 -0.46 -16.16
C LEU A 313 3.69 0.64 -15.79
N ALA A 314 4.75 0.80 -16.58
CA ALA A 314 5.76 1.83 -16.37
C ALA A 314 5.31 3.23 -16.82
N SER A 315 4.18 3.34 -17.53
CA SER A 315 3.54 4.58 -17.96
C SER A 315 2.03 4.33 -18.15
N PRO A 316 1.25 4.27 -17.05
CA PRO A 316 -0.18 3.94 -17.10
C PRO A 316 -0.96 4.95 -17.94
N PRO A 317 -1.99 4.51 -18.70
CA PRO A 317 -2.86 5.44 -19.43
C PRO A 317 -3.51 6.48 -18.51
N GLU A 318 -3.46 7.75 -18.90
CA GLU A 318 -4.04 8.87 -18.14
C GLU A 318 -5.58 8.81 -18.05
N ASP A 319 -6.21 8.05 -18.95
CA ASP A 319 -7.67 7.94 -19.10
C ASP A 319 -8.27 6.71 -18.44
N ILE A 320 -7.50 5.96 -17.63
CA ILE A 320 -8.06 4.87 -16.80
C ILE A 320 -9.20 5.46 -15.97
N PRO A 321 -10.42 4.93 -16.11
CA PRO A 321 -11.58 5.45 -15.39
C PRO A 321 -11.35 5.45 -13.88
N LYS A 322 -11.79 6.54 -13.24
CA LYS A 322 -11.95 6.51 -11.78
C LYS A 322 -12.97 5.45 -11.41
N ARG A 323 -12.80 4.91 -10.22
CA ARG A 323 -13.65 3.85 -9.68
C ARG A 323 -15.08 4.36 -9.46
N GLU A 324 -16.05 3.51 -9.79
CA GLU A 324 -17.50 3.78 -9.73
C GLU A 324 -18.19 2.55 -9.12
N GLY A 325 -19.32 2.71 -8.45
CA GLY A 325 -20.06 1.54 -7.98
C GLY A 325 -21.36 1.82 -7.25
N ASP A 326 -22.34 1.01 -7.54
CA ASP A 326 -23.66 1.10 -6.94
C ASP A 326 -24.25 -0.30 -6.65
N VAL A 327 -23.42 -1.37 -6.72
CA VAL A 327 -23.90 -2.76 -6.61
C VAL A 327 -23.97 -3.18 -5.15
N ALA A 328 -25.18 -3.38 -4.64
CA ALA A 328 -25.45 -3.66 -3.24
C ALA A 328 -25.91 -5.11 -2.99
N PHE A 329 -25.20 -5.80 -2.11
CA PHE A 329 -25.49 -7.16 -1.64
C PHE A 329 -25.95 -7.09 -0.19
N VAL A 330 -27.19 -7.55 0.07
CA VAL A 330 -27.81 -7.52 1.41
C VAL A 330 -28.11 -8.92 1.92
N PRO A 331 -28.08 -9.18 3.25
CA PRO A 331 -28.37 -10.50 3.79
C PRO A 331 -29.84 -10.88 3.55
N ASP A 332 -30.11 -12.15 3.27
CA ASP A 332 -31.47 -12.67 3.11
C ASP A 332 -32.35 -12.49 4.36
N ALA A 333 -31.74 -12.40 5.55
CA ALA A 333 -32.43 -12.03 6.79
C ALA A 333 -33.17 -10.67 6.70
N ARG A 334 -32.84 -9.84 5.70
CA ARG A 334 -33.50 -8.56 5.36
C ARG A 334 -34.59 -8.69 4.29
N ALA A 335 -35.06 -9.88 3.92
CA ALA A 335 -36.05 -10.08 2.87
C ALA A 335 -37.35 -9.26 3.06
N ASP A 336 -37.72 -8.97 4.31
CA ASP A 336 -38.90 -8.16 4.65
C ASP A 336 -38.66 -6.63 4.59
N THR A 337 -37.42 -6.19 4.37
CA THR A 337 -37.06 -4.76 4.25
C THR A 337 -37.02 -4.35 2.79
N ALA A 338 -37.63 -3.20 2.47
CA ALA A 338 -37.67 -2.62 1.11
C ALA A 338 -36.33 -1.98 0.70
N ALA A 339 -35.20 -2.53 1.16
CA ALA A 339 -33.88 -2.04 0.78
C ALA A 339 -33.66 -2.28 -0.72
N ASP A 340 -33.28 -1.23 -1.45
CA ASP A 340 -32.79 -1.35 -2.82
C ASP A 340 -31.49 -2.16 -2.78
N ALA A 341 -31.51 -3.34 -3.42
CA ALA A 341 -30.38 -4.26 -3.47
C ALA A 341 -30.36 -4.97 -4.83
N ASP A 342 -29.16 -5.16 -5.36
CA ASP A 342 -28.91 -5.84 -6.63
C ASP A 342 -28.87 -7.36 -6.43
N ALA A 343 -28.33 -7.81 -5.30
CA ALA A 343 -28.33 -9.20 -4.91
C ALA A 343 -28.65 -9.39 -3.42
N ARG A 344 -29.05 -10.62 -3.09
CA ARG A 344 -29.15 -11.07 -1.71
C ARG A 344 -28.23 -12.25 -1.49
N TYR A 345 -27.66 -12.32 -0.30
CA TYR A 345 -26.75 -13.40 0.07
C TYR A 345 -27.26 -14.23 1.25
N GLU A 346 -26.93 -15.52 1.25
CA GLU A 346 -27.20 -16.45 2.34
C GLU A 346 -26.18 -16.25 3.48
N LEU A 347 -26.64 -16.38 4.73
CA LEU A 347 -25.79 -16.41 5.91
C LEU A 347 -25.60 -17.85 6.37
N ILE A 348 -24.37 -18.35 6.29
CA ILE A 348 -24.04 -19.75 6.57
C ILE A 348 -22.98 -19.83 7.66
N ASP A 349 -23.10 -20.78 8.58
CA ASP A 349 -22.07 -20.99 9.59
C ASP A 349 -20.78 -21.53 8.95
N THR A 350 -19.62 -20.97 9.32
CA THR A 350 -18.30 -21.45 8.88
C THR A 350 -18.07 -22.94 9.17
N GLU A 351 -18.79 -23.56 10.12
CA GLU A 351 -18.72 -24.99 10.35
C GLU A 351 -19.13 -25.84 9.13
N GLU A 352 -19.98 -25.31 8.23
CA GLU A 352 -20.34 -25.97 6.97
C GLU A 352 -19.17 -26.01 5.96
N LEU A 353 -18.13 -25.19 6.16
CA LEU A 353 -16.91 -25.18 5.34
C LEU A 353 -15.84 -26.13 5.87
N ARG A 354 -15.97 -26.63 7.10
CA ARG A 354 -14.94 -27.49 7.75
C ARG A 354 -14.66 -28.81 7.02
N GLN A 355 -15.53 -29.18 6.10
CA GLN A 355 -15.34 -30.32 5.21
C GLN A 355 -14.31 -30.05 4.11
N ILE A 356 -14.01 -28.78 3.78
CA ILE A 356 -12.99 -28.41 2.81
C ILE A 356 -11.63 -28.48 3.51
N ASP A 357 -10.74 -29.33 3.02
CA ASP A 357 -9.40 -29.49 3.59
C ASP A 357 -8.44 -28.38 3.15
N ALA A 358 -8.57 -27.90 1.90
CA ALA A 358 -7.69 -26.87 1.34
C ALA A 358 -8.31 -26.09 0.16
N PHE A 359 -7.89 -24.83 0.05
CA PHE A 359 -7.95 -24.03 -1.18
C PHE A 359 -6.62 -24.17 -1.90
N THR A 360 -6.65 -24.51 -3.18
CA THR A 360 -5.44 -24.90 -3.92
C THR A 360 -5.42 -24.28 -5.30
N GLY A 361 -4.23 -24.05 -5.83
CA GLY A 361 -4.05 -23.64 -7.22
C GLY A 361 -2.57 -23.44 -7.50
N PRO A 362 -2.11 -23.58 -8.75
CA PRO A 362 -0.72 -23.34 -9.07
C PRO A 362 -0.38 -21.85 -9.02
N GLN A 363 0.89 -21.52 -8.83
CA GLN A 363 1.35 -20.14 -8.94
C GLN A 363 1.08 -19.61 -10.36
N LEU A 364 0.40 -18.48 -10.43
CA LEU A 364 0.20 -17.65 -11.61
C LEU A 364 1.42 -16.78 -11.89
N SER A 365 1.46 -16.24 -13.10
CA SER A 365 2.51 -15.35 -13.56
C SER A 365 1.96 -14.09 -14.20
N PHE A 366 2.77 -13.06 -14.31
CA PHE A 366 2.40 -11.88 -15.11
C PHE A 366 2.49 -12.22 -16.59
N SER A 367 1.55 -11.72 -17.39
CA SER A 367 1.56 -11.87 -18.86
C SER A 367 2.70 -11.14 -19.58
N PHE A 368 3.59 -10.48 -18.84
CA PHE A 368 4.79 -9.81 -19.34
C PHE A 368 6.02 -10.26 -18.54
N THR A 369 7.21 -10.17 -19.16
CA THR A 369 8.44 -10.75 -18.61
C THR A 369 8.85 -10.13 -17.27
N VAL A 370 8.67 -10.89 -16.20
CA VAL A 370 9.26 -10.68 -14.86
C VAL A 370 10.46 -11.62 -14.70
N PRO A 371 11.64 -11.17 -14.20
CA PRO A 371 12.69 -12.07 -13.79
C PRO A 371 12.19 -13.04 -12.72
N LYS A 372 12.30 -14.34 -13.00
CA LYS A 372 11.76 -15.41 -12.16
C LYS A 372 12.05 -15.29 -10.66
N PHE A 373 13.24 -14.86 -10.27
CA PHE A 373 13.59 -14.74 -8.85
C PHE A 373 12.82 -13.62 -8.12
N VAL A 374 12.32 -12.61 -8.86
CA VAL A 374 11.41 -11.57 -8.34
C VAL A 374 10.05 -12.20 -8.08
N GLU A 375 9.54 -12.91 -9.07
CA GLU A 375 8.24 -13.56 -9.06
C GLU A 375 8.16 -14.65 -7.98
N ASP A 376 9.23 -15.42 -7.80
CA ASP A 376 9.36 -16.40 -6.73
C ASP A 376 9.30 -15.72 -5.34
N ALA A 377 9.87 -14.51 -5.19
CA ALA A 377 9.87 -13.77 -3.92
C ALA A 377 8.49 -13.27 -3.50
N VAL A 378 7.55 -13.16 -4.46
CA VAL A 378 6.19 -12.65 -4.25
C VAL A 378 5.13 -13.73 -4.49
N SER A 379 5.56 -14.98 -4.70
CA SER A 379 4.72 -16.13 -5.06
C SER A 379 3.52 -16.37 -4.13
N GLY A 380 3.60 -15.94 -2.86
CA GLY A 380 2.46 -15.96 -1.93
C GLY A 380 1.22 -15.22 -2.45
N HIS A 381 1.41 -14.17 -3.26
CA HIS A 381 0.35 -13.36 -3.89
C HIS A 381 -0.14 -13.84 -5.23
N LEU A 382 0.57 -14.81 -5.78
CA LEU A 382 0.30 -15.30 -7.13
C LEU A 382 -0.26 -16.72 -7.10
N THR A 383 -0.41 -17.31 -5.92
CA THR A 383 -0.77 -18.72 -5.78
C THR A 383 -2.20 -18.85 -5.26
N THR A 384 -2.39 -18.98 -3.96
CA THR A 384 -3.69 -19.30 -3.36
C THR A 384 -3.71 -18.84 -1.92
N VAL A 385 -4.91 -18.64 -1.38
CA VAL A 385 -5.12 -18.40 0.05
C VAL A 385 -5.18 -19.70 0.85
N GLY A 386 -4.97 -19.59 2.17
CA GLY A 386 -5.20 -20.68 3.12
C GLY A 386 -6.65 -20.70 3.63
N VAL A 387 -6.96 -21.64 4.53
CA VAL A 387 -8.29 -21.73 5.15
C VAL A 387 -8.46 -20.72 6.30
N PRO A 388 -9.62 -20.03 6.41
CA PRO A 388 -9.89 -19.07 7.48
C PRO A 388 -9.60 -19.60 8.89
N TRP A 389 -10.06 -20.81 9.18
CA TRP A 389 -10.03 -21.40 10.52
C TRP A 389 -8.67 -21.92 11.00
N SER A 390 -7.61 -21.71 10.22
CA SER A 390 -6.23 -21.92 10.68
C SER A 390 -5.57 -20.63 11.19
N GLN A 391 -6.25 -19.49 11.03
CA GLN A 391 -5.69 -18.18 11.32
C GLN A 391 -5.91 -17.81 12.80
N PRO A 392 -4.93 -17.20 13.50
CA PRO A 392 -5.10 -16.76 14.88
C PRO A 392 -6.30 -15.82 15.09
N ARG A 393 -6.60 -14.95 14.11
CA ARG A 393 -7.76 -14.04 14.13
C ARG A 393 -9.11 -14.76 14.05
N PHE A 394 -9.14 -15.99 13.52
CA PHE A 394 -10.35 -16.80 13.54
C PHE A 394 -10.64 -17.30 14.96
N GLU A 395 -9.62 -17.78 15.67
CA GLU A 395 -9.78 -18.28 17.05
C GLU A 395 -9.99 -17.13 18.04
N ASN A 396 -9.21 -16.06 17.94
CA ASN A 396 -9.36 -14.87 18.77
C ASN A 396 -9.31 -13.58 17.91
N PRO A 397 -10.48 -12.99 17.60
CA PRO A 397 -10.56 -11.80 16.76
C PRO A 397 -9.97 -10.54 17.40
N ALA A 398 -9.76 -10.49 18.72
CA ALA A 398 -9.08 -9.36 19.36
C ALA A 398 -7.61 -9.24 18.95
N THR A 399 -7.03 -10.33 18.44
CA THR A 399 -5.70 -10.28 17.81
C THR A 399 -5.70 -9.47 16.52
N ASP A 400 -6.85 -9.14 15.96
CA ASP A 400 -6.96 -8.37 14.72
C ASP A 400 -7.34 -6.89 14.97
N ILE A 401 -7.45 -6.46 16.23
CA ILE A 401 -7.57 -5.03 16.56
C ILE A 401 -6.16 -4.45 16.42
N SER A 402 -5.90 -3.72 15.35
CA SER A 402 -4.61 -3.11 15.01
C SER A 402 -4.37 -1.80 15.73
N ASP A 403 -5.41 -0.96 15.86
CA ASP A 403 -5.29 0.37 16.45
C ASP A 403 -5.08 0.30 17.98
N PRO A 404 -3.99 0.87 18.52
CA PRO A 404 -3.69 0.78 19.95
C PRO A 404 -4.69 1.53 20.81
N GLN A 405 -5.32 2.61 20.34
CA GLN A 405 -6.33 3.35 21.08
C GLN A 405 -7.62 2.54 21.17
N HIS A 406 -8.05 1.89 20.09
CA HIS A 406 -9.22 1.01 20.12
C HIS A 406 -8.98 -0.20 21.03
N ARG A 407 -7.79 -0.82 20.95
CA ARG A 407 -7.42 -1.93 21.84
C ARG A 407 -7.44 -1.50 23.30
N ALA A 408 -6.88 -0.34 23.63
CA ALA A 408 -6.92 0.22 24.99
C ALA A 408 -8.35 0.53 25.44
N ALA A 409 -9.19 1.10 24.57
CA ALA A 409 -10.59 1.40 24.88
C ALA A 409 -11.40 0.14 25.19
N LEU A 410 -11.17 -0.96 24.46
CA LEU A 410 -11.79 -2.26 24.73
C LEU A 410 -11.27 -2.87 26.03
N ALA A 411 -9.97 -2.80 26.29
CA ALA A 411 -9.35 -3.28 27.52
C ALA A 411 -9.86 -2.55 28.78
N ASP A 412 -10.13 -1.25 28.68
CA ASP A 412 -10.72 -0.47 29.78
C ASP A 412 -12.16 -0.91 30.12
N ARG A 413 -12.88 -1.49 29.15
CA ARG A 413 -14.29 -1.91 29.28
C ARG A 413 -14.44 -3.39 29.60
N TYR A 414 -13.56 -4.24 29.07
CA TYR A 414 -13.68 -5.69 29.09
C TYR A 414 -12.38 -6.33 29.58
N GLU A 415 -12.41 -6.90 30.79
CA GLU A 415 -11.24 -7.49 31.47
C GLU A 415 -10.44 -8.50 30.61
N PRO A 416 -11.05 -9.35 29.75
CA PRO A 416 -10.29 -10.27 28.92
C PRO A 416 -9.41 -9.59 27.84
N ILE A 417 -9.72 -8.36 27.43
CA ILE A 417 -8.96 -7.68 26.39
C ILE A 417 -7.74 -7.01 27.02
N GLU A 418 -6.55 -7.33 26.52
CA GLU A 418 -5.34 -6.63 26.92
C GLU A 418 -5.14 -5.36 26.08
N ALA A 419 -4.82 -4.24 26.72
CA ALA A 419 -4.58 -2.96 26.03
C ALA A 419 -3.38 -3.03 25.05
N GLY A 420 -2.48 -3.99 25.25
CA GLY A 420 -1.21 -4.09 24.52
C GLY A 420 -0.24 -2.95 24.88
N GLY A 421 0.76 -2.76 24.02
CA GLY A 421 1.70 -1.64 24.09
C GLY A 421 1.58 -0.72 22.87
N ASP A 422 2.39 0.33 22.86
CA ASP A 422 2.52 1.22 21.70
C ASP A 422 2.94 0.43 20.46
N VAL A 423 2.41 0.82 19.30
CA VAL A 423 2.75 0.20 18.01
C VAL A 423 4.03 0.84 17.47
N SER A 424 5.04 0.01 17.19
CA SER A 424 6.25 0.44 16.49
C SER A 424 5.91 0.67 15.02
N ARG A 425 6.38 1.76 14.40
CA ARG A 425 6.00 2.15 13.03
C ARG A 425 7.17 2.76 12.26
N ILE A 426 7.26 2.43 10.97
CA ILE A 426 7.97 3.24 9.98
C ILE A 426 6.92 3.92 9.11
N LEU A 427 6.96 5.24 9.01
CA LEU A 427 5.97 6.07 8.32
C LEU A 427 6.61 6.93 7.24
N GLY A 428 5.92 7.10 6.13
CA GLY A 428 6.31 8.08 5.11
C GLY A 428 5.12 8.43 4.23
N ALA A 429 5.23 9.51 3.46
CA ALA A 429 4.25 9.93 2.50
C ALA A 429 4.95 10.19 1.17
N VAL A 430 4.57 9.45 0.14
CA VAL A 430 5.04 9.68 -1.21
C VAL A 430 4.56 11.04 -1.68
N ARG A 431 5.47 11.75 -2.33
CA ARG A 431 5.22 13.01 -3.00
C ARG A 431 5.74 12.93 -4.43
N GLU A 432 4.88 13.22 -5.39
CA GLU A 432 5.27 13.31 -6.79
C GLU A 432 6.03 14.61 -7.00
N ALA A 433 7.31 14.50 -7.35
CA ALA A 433 8.17 15.60 -7.72
C ALA A 433 7.90 15.96 -9.18
N THR A 434 7.46 17.19 -9.40
CA THR A 434 7.12 17.76 -10.72
C THR A 434 7.87 19.07 -10.94
N GLY A 435 7.92 19.54 -12.18
CA GLY A 435 8.41 20.87 -12.52
C GLY A 435 7.64 21.99 -11.81
N ALA A 436 8.36 22.96 -11.25
CA ALA A 436 7.73 24.13 -10.64
C ALA A 436 7.68 25.32 -11.62
N ASP A 437 6.49 25.63 -12.14
CA ASP A 437 6.26 26.78 -13.04
C ASP A 437 6.69 28.13 -12.43
N ASP A 438 6.63 28.25 -11.11
CA ASP A 438 7.00 29.45 -10.37
C ASP A 438 8.52 29.52 -10.05
N ALA A 439 9.29 28.46 -10.35
CA ALA A 439 10.73 28.45 -10.14
C ALA A 439 11.46 29.31 -11.20
N PRO A 440 12.42 30.17 -10.80
CA PRO A 440 13.16 30.99 -11.75
C PRO A 440 13.91 30.17 -12.80
N GLY A 441 13.62 30.41 -14.09
CA GLY A 441 14.26 29.69 -15.20
C GLY A 441 13.86 28.21 -15.28
N SER A 442 12.67 27.84 -14.80
CA SER A 442 12.20 26.43 -14.77
C SER A 442 13.21 25.49 -14.08
N ASN A 443 13.89 26.01 -13.04
CA ASN A 443 14.95 25.33 -12.28
C ASN A 443 14.49 25.13 -10.84
N GLY A 444 13.59 24.17 -10.63
CA GLY A 444 13.05 23.84 -9.32
C GLY A 444 11.92 22.85 -9.41
N VAL A 445 11.63 22.20 -8.29
CA VAL A 445 10.56 21.19 -8.23
C VAL A 445 9.44 21.58 -7.27
N ALA A 446 8.26 21.04 -7.51
CA ALA A 446 7.14 21.03 -6.57
C ALA A 446 6.85 19.60 -6.14
N LEU A 447 6.53 19.41 -4.86
CA LEU A 447 6.13 18.13 -4.29
C LEU A 447 4.60 18.12 -4.15
N LEU A 448 3.95 17.20 -4.87
CA LEU A 448 2.49 17.08 -4.92
C LEU A 448 2.04 15.73 -4.36
N ALA A 449 0.75 15.62 -4.02
CA ALA A 449 0.18 14.31 -3.74
C ALA A 449 0.27 13.43 -5.00
N PRO A 450 0.62 12.14 -4.85
CA PRO A 450 0.80 11.26 -6.00
C PRO A 450 -0.52 11.03 -6.71
N SER A 451 -0.46 10.81 -8.02
CA SER A 451 -1.61 10.43 -8.85
C SER A 451 -1.85 8.91 -8.90
N ILE A 452 -0.88 8.12 -8.43
CA ILE A 452 -0.87 6.66 -8.44
C ILE A 452 -0.51 6.10 -7.07
N GLU A 453 -1.08 4.95 -6.72
CA GLU A 453 -0.65 4.21 -5.53
C GLU A 453 0.76 3.64 -5.70
N THR A 454 1.46 3.54 -4.57
CA THR A 454 2.82 3.03 -4.48
C THR A 454 2.89 1.86 -3.51
N VAL A 455 4.03 1.18 -3.49
CA VAL A 455 4.32 0.07 -2.59
C VAL A 455 5.69 0.30 -1.96
N ALA A 456 5.77 0.10 -0.66
CA ALA A 456 7.03 0.06 0.08
C ALA A 456 7.43 -1.36 0.41
N LEU A 457 8.72 -1.66 0.31
CA LEU A 457 9.33 -2.89 0.78
C LEU A 457 10.39 -2.58 1.83
N LEU A 458 10.31 -3.25 2.98
CA LEU A 458 11.33 -3.24 4.01
C LEU A 458 12.21 -4.49 3.86
N GLU A 459 13.41 -4.38 3.28
CA GLU A 459 14.15 -5.57 2.83
C GLU A 459 14.58 -6.54 3.95
N SER A 460 14.74 -6.04 5.17
CA SER A 460 15.10 -6.85 6.34
C SER A 460 13.95 -7.72 6.86
N ASP A 461 12.72 -7.30 6.56
CA ASP A 461 11.46 -7.92 6.96
C ASP A 461 10.54 -7.85 5.74
N PRO A 462 10.82 -8.69 4.72
CA PRO A 462 10.36 -8.49 3.34
C PRO A 462 8.87 -8.78 3.20
N GLU A 463 8.07 -7.85 3.70
CA GLU A 463 6.65 -7.72 3.51
C GLU A 463 6.42 -6.39 2.79
N ALA A 464 5.71 -6.43 1.66
CA ALA A 464 5.47 -5.25 0.87
C ALA A 464 4.13 -4.64 1.27
N VAL A 465 4.17 -3.34 1.54
CA VAL A 465 3.08 -2.57 2.12
C VAL A 465 2.63 -1.54 1.09
N PRO A 466 1.38 -1.61 0.61
CA PRO A 466 0.87 -0.59 -0.30
C PRO A 466 0.65 0.73 0.45
N SER A 467 0.74 1.84 -0.28
CA SER A 467 0.28 3.11 0.22
C SER A 467 -1.25 3.18 0.23
N PHE A 468 -1.75 4.14 0.99
CA PHE A 468 -3.14 4.58 0.97
C PHE A 468 -3.13 6.10 0.91
N SER A 469 -3.64 6.68 -0.18
CA SER A 469 -3.51 8.12 -0.44
C SER A 469 -2.04 8.61 -0.42
N GLY A 470 -1.12 7.76 -0.88
CA GLY A 470 0.33 8.02 -0.87
C GLY A 470 1.01 7.87 0.50
N VAL A 471 0.27 7.59 1.59
CA VAL A 471 0.84 7.32 2.91
C VAL A 471 1.28 5.86 2.99
N LEU A 472 2.50 5.65 3.47
CA LEU A 472 3.10 4.35 3.75
C LEU A 472 3.23 4.18 5.27
N ALA A 473 2.74 3.05 5.78
CA ALA A 473 2.83 2.72 7.20
C ALA A 473 3.17 1.24 7.38
N VAL A 474 4.38 0.96 7.88
CA VAL A 474 4.81 -0.39 8.26
C VAL A 474 4.69 -0.53 9.77
N GLU A 475 3.78 -1.38 10.23
CA GLU A 475 3.55 -1.66 11.65
C GLU A 475 4.43 -2.81 12.18
N ASN A 476 4.87 -2.63 13.42
CA ASN A 476 5.74 -3.54 14.16
C ASN A 476 6.98 -4.02 13.38
N PRO A 477 7.76 -3.13 12.74
CA PRO A 477 9.04 -3.53 12.18
C PRO A 477 10.01 -3.88 13.32
N GLU A 478 10.88 -4.87 13.11
CA GLU A 478 11.95 -5.18 14.07
C GLU A 478 12.85 -3.96 14.29
N ALA A 479 13.41 -3.78 15.49
CA ALA A 479 14.40 -2.72 15.70
C ALA A 479 15.74 -3.09 15.02
N GLY A 480 16.35 -2.15 14.30
CA GLY A 480 17.61 -2.39 13.61
C GLY A 480 17.86 -1.45 12.43
N GLU A 481 18.80 -1.87 11.58
CA GLU A 481 19.06 -1.22 10.29
C GLU A 481 18.14 -1.83 9.24
N HIS A 482 17.48 -0.97 8.48
CA HIS A 482 16.59 -1.36 7.40
C HIS A 482 16.96 -0.68 6.10
N GLN A 483 16.57 -1.30 5.00
CA GLN A 483 16.52 -0.66 3.69
C GLN A 483 15.06 -0.57 3.28
N LEU A 484 14.56 0.66 3.20
CA LEU A 484 13.24 0.96 2.68
C LEU A 484 13.37 1.27 1.20
N THR A 485 12.56 0.60 0.40
CA THR A 485 12.46 0.88 -1.03
C THR A 485 11.01 1.13 -1.37
N VAL A 486 10.72 2.25 -2.02
CA VAL A 486 9.38 2.62 -2.46
C VAL A 486 9.34 2.63 -3.98
N ASN A 487 8.29 2.07 -4.55
CA ASN A 487 8.12 2.04 -5.98
C ASN A 487 6.64 2.17 -6.38
N GLY A 488 6.39 2.65 -7.59
CA GLY A 488 5.06 2.83 -8.14
C GLY A 488 5.07 2.69 -9.66
N ALA A 489 3.94 2.29 -10.23
CA ALA A 489 3.73 2.33 -11.68
C ALA A 489 3.95 3.77 -12.18
N GLY A 490 4.59 3.96 -13.33
CA GLY A 490 4.91 5.32 -13.79
C GLY A 490 6.13 5.99 -13.14
N MET A 491 6.61 5.51 -11.98
CA MET A 491 7.52 6.27 -11.12
C MET A 491 8.93 5.67 -11.04
N ALA A 492 9.94 6.53 -10.89
CA ALA A 492 11.29 6.09 -10.58
C ALA A 492 11.40 5.69 -9.09
N PRO A 493 12.06 4.57 -8.77
CA PRO A 493 12.05 4.03 -7.41
C PRO A 493 12.87 4.89 -6.45
N TYR A 494 12.36 5.02 -5.22
CA TYR A 494 13.04 5.62 -4.08
C TYR A 494 13.67 4.53 -3.21
N SER A 495 14.85 4.80 -2.63
CA SER A 495 15.45 3.88 -1.66
C SER A 495 16.33 4.62 -0.66
N GLU A 496 16.22 4.22 0.60
CA GLU A 496 17.01 4.75 1.71
C GLU A 496 17.35 3.67 2.72
N LYS A 497 18.49 3.83 3.40
CA LYS A 497 18.78 3.09 4.63
C LYS A 497 18.37 3.93 5.82
N LEU A 498 17.63 3.32 6.74
CA LEU A 498 17.16 3.93 7.97
C LEU A 498 17.45 3.04 9.17
N THR A 499 17.58 3.66 10.35
CA THR A 499 17.71 2.97 11.63
C THR A 499 16.38 3.08 12.38
N HIS A 500 15.81 1.94 12.77
CA HIS A 500 14.62 1.88 13.59
C HIS A 500 14.98 1.48 15.03
N GLU A 501 14.77 2.37 16.00
CA GLU A 501 15.10 2.12 17.41
C GLU A 501 13.93 1.54 18.23
N GLY A 502 12.78 1.32 17.57
CA GLY A 502 11.50 1.11 18.23
C GLY A 502 10.71 2.41 18.41
N GLY A 503 9.38 2.34 18.39
CA GLY A 503 8.51 3.53 18.36
C GLY A 503 8.25 4.00 16.94
N THR A 504 8.25 5.31 16.65
CA THR A 504 7.98 5.83 15.30
C THR A 504 9.26 6.32 14.63
N THR A 505 9.55 5.81 13.43
CA THR A 505 10.59 6.31 12.53
C THR A 505 9.95 6.92 11.30
N ARG A 506 10.38 8.13 10.91
CA ARG A 506 9.96 8.76 9.66
C ARG A 506 10.95 8.39 8.55
N ALA A 507 10.40 7.97 7.43
CA ALA A 507 11.10 7.74 6.18
C ALA A 507 11.16 9.02 5.35
N GLY A 508 12.19 9.13 4.51
CA GLY A 508 12.40 10.31 3.69
C GLY A 508 12.75 11.57 4.48
N VAL A 509 12.56 12.73 3.84
CA VAL A 509 12.85 14.04 4.44
C VAL A 509 11.68 14.45 5.31
N GLU A 510 11.82 14.35 6.63
CA GLU A 510 10.76 14.72 7.58
C GLU A 510 9.42 13.97 7.38
N GLY A 511 9.46 12.79 6.76
CA GLY A 511 8.27 12.01 6.38
C GLY A 511 7.88 12.12 4.91
N GLU A 512 8.46 13.04 4.14
CA GLU A 512 8.21 13.17 2.70
C GLU A 512 9.16 12.26 1.91
N ILE A 513 8.60 11.49 0.97
CA ILE A 513 9.34 10.61 0.07
C ILE A 513 9.15 11.13 -1.37
N PRO A 514 10.02 12.02 -1.85
CA PRO A 514 9.94 12.52 -3.22
C PRO A 514 10.26 11.46 -4.25
N MET A 515 9.39 11.30 -5.24
CA MET A 515 9.56 10.40 -6.37
C MET A 515 9.20 11.13 -7.66
N SER A 516 9.95 10.91 -8.73
CA SER A 516 9.68 11.51 -10.05
C SER A 516 9.08 10.48 -10.99
N ALA A 517 8.25 10.93 -11.93
CA ALA A 517 7.84 10.11 -13.06
C ALA A 517 9.09 9.57 -13.79
N ASN A 518 9.02 8.32 -14.28
CA ASN A 518 10.13 7.66 -14.96
C ASN A 518 10.65 8.47 -16.13
N GLU A 519 9.75 9.10 -16.87
CA GLU A 519 10.10 9.91 -18.03
C GLU A 519 10.83 11.19 -17.66
N ASP A 520 10.70 11.69 -16.43
CA ASP A 520 11.33 12.92 -15.91
C ASP A 520 12.45 12.67 -14.91
N ALA A 521 12.69 11.42 -14.54
CA ALA A 521 13.67 11.06 -13.53
C ALA A 521 15.10 10.97 -14.10
N VAL A 522 16.03 11.67 -13.45
CA VAL A 522 17.46 11.61 -13.77
C VAL A 522 18.21 10.91 -12.64
N LYS A 523 18.98 9.87 -12.98
CA LYS A 523 19.74 9.13 -11.96
C LYS A 523 21.08 9.80 -11.68
N VAL A 524 21.21 10.43 -10.50
CA VAL A 524 22.48 10.99 -10.02
C VAL A 524 23.28 9.92 -9.29
N ARG A 525 24.48 9.63 -9.79
CA ARG A 525 25.40 8.65 -9.21
C ARG A 525 26.61 9.35 -8.65
N GLY A 526 27.05 8.98 -7.47
CA GLY A 526 28.26 9.54 -6.88
C GLY A 526 29.13 8.47 -6.25
N GLU A 527 30.42 8.78 -6.17
CA GLU A 527 31.41 8.00 -5.44
C GLU A 527 32.25 8.93 -4.55
N ALA A 528 32.40 8.56 -3.29
CA ALA A 528 33.28 9.16 -2.31
C ALA A 528 34.43 8.20 -1.97
N PRO A 529 35.62 8.71 -1.63
CA PRO A 529 36.81 7.88 -1.37
C PRO A 529 36.74 7.00 -0.10
N GLY A 530 35.65 7.06 0.67
CA GLY A 530 35.42 6.27 1.88
C GLY A 530 33.93 6.09 2.16
N THR A 531 33.60 5.47 3.28
CA THR A 531 32.21 5.21 3.68
C THR A 531 31.45 6.52 3.92
N LEU A 532 30.25 6.59 3.34
CA LEU A 532 29.33 7.71 3.52
C LEU A 532 28.44 7.45 4.74
N GLU A 533 28.36 8.46 5.60
CA GLU A 533 27.38 8.53 6.70
C GLU A 533 26.01 8.93 6.14
N SER A 534 25.97 9.96 5.29
CA SER A 534 24.74 10.45 4.66
C SER A 534 25.01 11.12 3.30
N VAL A 535 23.96 11.13 2.48
CA VAL A 535 23.84 11.89 1.24
C VAL A 535 22.54 12.68 1.33
N ALA A 536 22.59 13.94 0.94
CA ALA A 536 21.43 14.80 0.86
C ALA A 536 21.36 15.49 -0.51
N PHE A 537 20.14 15.67 -1.00
CA PHE A 537 19.84 16.49 -2.17
C PHE A 537 18.90 17.60 -1.76
N GLU A 538 19.32 18.84 -1.98
CA GLU A 538 18.55 20.05 -1.74
C GLU A 538 18.29 20.75 -3.06
N ASP A 539 17.03 20.80 -3.49
CA ASP A 539 16.58 21.64 -4.60
C ASP A 539 16.52 23.11 -4.16
N ASP A 540 16.97 24.01 -5.02
CA ASP A 540 17.03 25.45 -4.71
C ASP A 540 15.65 26.07 -4.45
N PHE A 541 14.57 25.44 -4.93
CA PHE A 541 13.19 25.92 -4.77
C PHE A 541 12.41 25.10 -3.73
N ALA A 542 12.42 23.77 -3.85
CA ALA A 542 11.67 22.88 -2.96
C ALA A 542 12.34 22.67 -1.59
N GLY A 543 13.65 22.98 -1.48
CA GLY A 543 14.45 22.60 -0.33
C GLY A 543 14.88 21.14 -0.40
N GLN A 544 15.01 20.49 0.75
CA GLN A 544 15.58 19.15 0.83
C GLN A 544 14.59 18.09 0.29
N VAL A 545 15.03 17.32 -0.70
CA VAL A 545 14.23 16.27 -1.37
C VAL A 545 14.77 14.86 -1.12
N TYR A 546 15.97 14.76 -0.55
CA TYR A 546 16.53 13.50 -0.05
C TYR A 546 17.46 13.82 1.12
N ASP A 547 17.36 13.05 2.20
CA ASP A 547 18.34 13.03 3.29
C ASP A 547 18.39 11.64 3.90
N GLY A 548 19.48 10.93 3.65
CA GLY A 548 19.57 9.58 4.17
C GLY A 548 20.90 8.93 3.97
N ARG A 549 21.06 7.78 4.60
CA ARG A 549 22.18 6.90 4.33
C ARG A 549 21.91 6.20 2.99
N PRO A 550 22.76 6.35 1.98
CA PRO A 550 22.48 5.80 0.66
C PRO A 550 22.50 4.26 0.67
N PRO A 551 21.69 3.61 -0.18
CA PRO A 551 21.61 2.15 -0.24
C PRO A 551 22.88 1.48 -0.81
N GLY A 552 23.73 2.21 -1.52
CA GLY A 552 24.94 1.67 -2.16
C GLY A 552 26.02 1.16 -1.19
N GLU A 553 27.00 0.44 -1.76
CA GLU A 553 28.21 -0.04 -1.07
C GLU A 553 29.13 1.14 -0.70
N ASP A 554 30.03 0.94 0.27
CA ASP A 554 30.90 1.95 0.90
C ASP A 554 31.40 3.03 -0.07
N GLY A 555 30.76 4.21 -0.02
CA GLY A 555 31.13 5.39 -0.79
C GLY A 555 30.31 5.65 -2.04
N ARG A 556 29.45 4.74 -2.48
CA ARG A 556 28.66 4.86 -3.72
C ARG A 556 27.19 5.09 -3.45
N PHE A 557 26.57 5.92 -4.28
CA PHE A 557 25.12 6.13 -4.26
C PHE A 557 24.55 6.34 -5.67
N GLY A 558 23.23 6.16 -5.78
CA GLY A 558 22.49 6.38 -7.02
C GLY A 558 21.06 6.80 -6.69
N ILE A 559 20.81 8.10 -6.65
CA ILE A 559 19.53 8.71 -6.25
C ILE A 559 18.85 9.27 -7.50
N TYR A 560 17.54 9.10 -7.61
CA TYR A 560 16.74 9.71 -8.67
C TYR A 560 16.29 11.10 -8.22
N VAL A 561 16.37 12.06 -9.13
CA VAL A 561 15.87 13.42 -8.96
C VAL A 561 15.06 13.82 -10.20
N HIS A 562 14.24 14.85 -10.11
CA HIS A 562 13.47 15.35 -11.25
C HIS A 562 14.37 16.15 -12.19
N ARG A 563 14.17 16.04 -13.51
CA ARG A 563 15.00 16.72 -14.52
C ARG A 563 15.01 18.24 -14.42
N GLU A 564 13.89 18.84 -14.00
CA GLU A 564 13.75 20.29 -13.92
C GLU A 564 14.32 20.89 -12.63
N GLY A 565 14.82 20.06 -11.70
CA GLY A 565 15.36 20.58 -10.44
C GLY A 565 16.77 21.14 -10.55
N ALA A 566 17.12 21.99 -9.59
CA ALA A 566 18.46 22.55 -9.44
C ALA A 566 18.99 22.20 -8.06
N TYR A 567 19.87 21.19 -8.00
CA TYR A 567 20.20 20.54 -6.75
C TYR A 567 21.60 20.87 -6.25
N THR A 568 21.72 20.89 -4.93
CA THR A 568 22.99 20.70 -4.23
C THR A 568 23.02 19.29 -3.65
N ALA A 569 23.93 18.46 -4.16
CA ALA A 569 24.25 17.16 -3.57
C ALA A 569 25.29 17.37 -2.45
N ALA A 570 24.87 17.19 -1.20
CA ALA A 570 25.74 17.24 -0.03
C ALA A 570 26.05 15.83 0.45
N ILE A 571 27.29 15.60 0.89
CA ILE A 571 27.70 14.32 1.47
C ILE A 571 28.36 14.53 2.83
N ARG A 572 28.24 13.53 3.70
CA ARG A 572 28.97 13.44 4.97
C ARG A 572 29.67 12.09 5.05
N ASP A 573 30.96 12.10 5.35
CA ASP A 573 31.71 10.87 5.63
C ASP A 573 31.59 10.46 7.10
N GLU A 574 32.02 9.23 7.42
CA GLU A 574 32.02 8.69 8.78
C GLU A 574 32.81 9.52 9.82
N SER A 575 33.68 10.44 9.38
CA SER A 575 34.41 11.36 10.26
C SER A 575 33.62 12.63 10.57
N GLY A 576 32.44 12.78 9.97
CA GLY A 576 31.59 13.96 10.02
C GLY A 576 32.03 15.09 9.09
N ALA A 577 33.03 14.87 8.23
CA ALA A 577 33.47 15.87 7.27
C ALA A 577 32.50 15.95 6.08
N GLN A 578 32.28 17.16 5.58
CA GLN A 578 31.26 17.46 4.58
C GLN A 578 31.87 17.76 3.22
N GLY A 579 31.19 17.35 2.15
CA GLY A 579 31.45 17.72 0.77
C GLY A 579 30.16 18.17 0.09
N ALA A 580 30.26 18.90 -1.01
CA ALA A 580 29.10 19.34 -1.78
C ALA A 580 29.41 19.46 -3.28
N ARG A 581 28.41 19.21 -4.12
CA ARG A 581 28.48 19.35 -5.57
C ARG A 581 27.15 19.89 -6.10
N ARG A 582 27.20 20.80 -7.06
CA ARG A 582 26.00 21.19 -7.81
C ARG A 582 25.61 20.12 -8.82
N VAL A 583 24.32 19.92 -8.98
CA VAL A 583 23.70 18.93 -9.86
C VAL A 583 22.47 19.55 -10.50
N ASN A 584 22.59 19.95 -11.76
CA ASN A 584 21.50 20.56 -12.51
C ASN A 584 21.30 19.73 -13.78
N PRO A 585 20.30 18.84 -13.85
CA PRO A 585 20.09 18.01 -15.03
C PRO A 585 19.79 18.83 -16.29
N ASN A 586 20.25 18.34 -17.43
CA ASN A 586 19.83 18.85 -18.73
C ASN A 586 18.61 18.05 -19.23
N PRO A 587 17.82 18.60 -20.19
CA PRO A 587 16.62 17.92 -20.70
C PRO A 587 16.85 16.49 -21.23
N ASP A 588 18.02 16.24 -21.83
CA ASP A 588 18.37 14.94 -22.43
C ASP A 588 19.16 14.01 -21.48
N ASP A 589 19.35 14.38 -20.21
CA ASP A 589 20.13 13.59 -19.25
C ASP A 589 19.31 12.42 -18.69
N ASP A 590 19.72 11.18 -18.98
CA ASP A 590 19.19 9.99 -18.29
C ASP A 590 19.90 9.74 -16.93
N ALA A 591 21.14 10.23 -16.80
CA ALA A 591 21.96 10.06 -15.62
C ALA A 591 23.12 11.07 -15.54
N ILE A 592 23.53 11.39 -14.32
CA ILE A 592 24.66 12.29 -14.03
C ILE A 592 25.64 11.55 -13.11
N ASP A 593 26.90 11.42 -13.52
CA ASP A 593 27.95 10.78 -12.71
C ASP A 593 28.84 11.85 -12.04
N LEU A 594 28.78 11.93 -10.71
CA LEU A 594 29.56 12.83 -9.87
C LEU A 594 30.89 12.16 -9.49
N ALA A 595 31.96 12.54 -10.21
CA ALA A 595 33.29 12.02 -9.95
C ALA A 595 33.89 12.57 -8.65
N GLY A 596 34.17 11.67 -7.69
CA GLY A 596 35.02 11.88 -6.53
C GLY A 596 34.61 13.08 -5.68
N ILE A 597 33.44 13.02 -5.05
CA ILE A 597 33.03 14.09 -4.13
C ILE A 597 33.93 13.99 -2.90
N GLU A 598 34.91 14.88 -2.83
CA GLU A 598 35.81 14.98 -1.68
C GLU A 598 35.11 15.70 -0.53
N THR A 599 35.43 15.29 0.70
CA THR A 599 35.00 15.99 1.92
C THR A 599 36.09 16.95 2.41
N GLY A 600 35.69 17.94 3.20
CA GLY A 600 36.57 18.88 3.86
C GLY A 600 36.64 20.26 3.21
N LYS A 601 37.45 21.13 3.81
CA LYS A 601 37.41 22.58 3.53
C LYS A 601 37.78 22.93 2.09
N VAL A 602 38.69 22.19 1.47
CA VAL A 602 39.13 22.46 0.09
C VAL A 602 37.98 22.20 -0.88
N ALA A 603 37.33 21.04 -0.76
CA ALA A 603 36.16 20.69 -1.56
C ALA A 603 35.01 21.69 -1.40
N LEU A 604 34.69 22.07 -0.16
CA LEU A 604 33.67 23.10 0.11
C LEU A 604 34.04 24.48 -0.43
N THR A 605 35.33 24.83 -0.46
CA THR A 605 35.79 26.10 -1.06
C THR A 605 35.65 26.07 -2.57
N ASP A 606 35.96 24.94 -3.22
CA ASP A 606 35.75 24.75 -4.66
C ASP A 606 34.26 24.82 -5.01
N PHE A 607 33.41 24.12 -4.25
CA PHE A 607 31.96 24.22 -4.38
C PHE A 607 31.47 25.67 -4.27
N LEU A 608 31.85 26.38 -3.20
CA LEU A 608 31.45 27.77 -2.99
C LEU A 608 31.92 28.66 -4.14
N LEU A 609 33.13 28.45 -4.65
CA LEU A 609 33.65 29.21 -5.79
C LEU A 609 32.80 28.98 -7.03
N ARG A 610 32.49 27.73 -7.37
CA ARG A 610 31.65 27.39 -8.53
C ARG A 610 30.23 27.92 -8.38
N PHE A 611 29.63 27.80 -7.20
CA PHE A 611 28.32 28.34 -6.88
C PHE A 611 28.28 29.88 -7.07
N LEU A 612 29.30 30.60 -6.62
CA LEU A 612 29.41 32.04 -6.83
C LEU A 612 29.62 32.42 -8.30
N VAL A 613 30.33 31.59 -9.07
CA VAL A 613 30.49 31.77 -10.52
C VAL A 613 29.15 31.57 -11.23
N GLU A 614 28.42 30.50 -10.92
CA GLU A 614 27.06 30.23 -11.42
C GLU A 614 26.13 31.42 -11.14
N THR A 615 26.02 31.81 -9.87
CA THR A 615 25.19 32.94 -9.42
C THR A 615 25.52 34.21 -10.20
N ARG A 616 26.81 34.48 -10.43
CA ARG A 616 27.26 35.66 -11.18
C ARG A 616 26.86 35.58 -12.65
N LEU A 617 26.96 34.42 -13.28
CA LEU A 617 26.58 34.23 -14.69
C LEU A 617 25.07 34.41 -14.86
N GLN A 618 24.26 33.78 -14.01
CA GLN A 618 22.81 33.93 -14.02
C GLN A 618 22.38 35.39 -13.77
N THR A 619 23.01 36.05 -12.78
CA THR A 619 22.74 37.48 -12.51
C THR A 619 23.11 38.36 -13.70
N ALA A 620 24.18 38.03 -14.44
CA ALA A 620 24.58 38.77 -15.63
C ALA A 620 23.57 38.60 -16.77
N ALA A 621 23.11 37.37 -17.03
CA ALA A 621 22.08 37.09 -18.02
C ALA A 621 20.78 37.85 -17.71
N LEU A 622 20.29 37.78 -16.46
CA LEU A 622 19.12 38.54 -16.01
C LEU A 622 19.28 40.05 -16.17
N ARG A 623 20.47 40.58 -15.88
CA ARG A 623 20.75 42.02 -16.04
C ARG A 623 20.75 42.43 -17.51
N ASP A 624 21.25 41.56 -18.37
CA ASP A 624 21.47 41.82 -19.79
C ASP A 624 20.25 41.38 -20.65
N ASP A 625 19.15 40.94 -20.01
CA ASP A 625 17.90 40.45 -20.63
C ASP A 625 18.17 39.26 -21.59
N GLU A 626 19.17 38.46 -21.24
CA GLU A 626 19.51 37.19 -21.89
C GLU A 626 18.70 36.05 -21.26
N ASP A 627 18.46 35.00 -22.04
CA ASP A 627 17.77 33.82 -21.56
C ASP A 627 18.60 33.14 -20.46
N ILE A 628 18.02 32.96 -19.28
CA ILE A 628 18.73 32.35 -18.14
C ILE A 628 18.98 30.87 -18.38
N ASP A 629 18.16 30.24 -19.22
CA ASP A 629 18.24 28.81 -19.54
C ASP A 629 19.47 28.49 -20.41
N ASP A 630 20.02 29.50 -21.10
CA ASP A 630 21.26 29.39 -21.89
C ASP A 630 22.53 29.49 -21.03
N VAL A 631 22.41 29.78 -19.72
CA VAL A 631 23.54 29.97 -18.82
C VAL A 631 24.06 28.61 -18.33
N PRO A 632 25.36 28.30 -18.48
CA PRO A 632 25.93 27.09 -17.89
C PRO A 632 25.81 27.11 -16.35
N THR A 633 25.20 26.07 -15.79
CA THR A 633 24.99 25.89 -14.35
C THR A 633 25.65 24.62 -13.83
N GLY A 634 25.86 24.54 -12.51
CA GLY A 634 26.30 23.35 -11.81
C GLY A 634 27.53 22.66 -12.40
N GLN A 635 27.39 21.38 -12.74
CA GLN A 635 28.44 20.56 -13.31
C GLN A 635 28.86 20.98 -14.72
N ASN A 636 28.08 21.82 -15.40
CA ASN A 636 28.37 22.32 -16.75
C ASN A 636 29.33 23.54 -16.74
N ILE A 637 29.74 24.02 -15.57
CA ILE A 637 30.74 25.08 -15.43
C ILE A 637 32.14 24.47 -15.35
N ASP A 638 32.90 24.56 -16.44
CA ASP A 638 34.28 24.09 -16.51
C ASP A 638 35.30 25.01 -15.81
N ASP A 639 36.51 24.48 -15.60
CA ASP A 639 37.61 25.21 -14.92
C ASP A 639 38.07 26.46 -15.68
N GLU A 640 37.97 26.45 -17.01
CA GLU A 640 38.32 27.59 -17.85
C GLU A 640 37.35 28.75 -17.61
N ARG A 641 36.05 28.44 -17.54
CA ARG A 641 35.00 29.41 -17.23
C ARG A 641 35.17 29.96 -15.82
N VAL A 642 35.43 29.10 -14.82
CA VAL A 642 35.73 29.55 -13.45
C VAL A 642 36.91 30.51 -13.46
N ALA A 643 38.02 30.14 -14.07
CA ALA A 643 39.23 30.97 -14.13
C ALA A 643 38.97 32.32 -14.82
N SER A 644 38.20 32.33 -15.92
CA SER A 644 37.83 33.53 -16.66
C SER A 644 36.97 34.48 -15.82
N VAL A 645 35.95 33.95 -15.15
CA VAL A 645 35.06 34.75 -14.29
C VAL A 645 35.81 35.30 -13.08
N VAL A 646 36.68 34.50 -12.46
CA VAL A 646 37.53 34.94 -11.33
C VAL A 646 38.53 36.01 -11.77
N ALA A 647 39.17 35.86 -12.93
CA ALA A 647 40.08 36.87 -13.48
C ALA A 647 39.36 38.20 -13.72
N ALA A 648 38.17 38.15 -14.33
CA ALA A 648 37.34 39.33 -14.53
C ALA A 648 36.92 39.98 -13.20
N ALA A 649 36.59 39.18 -12.18
CA ALA A 649 36.27 39.70 -10.85
C ALA A 649 37.48 40.40 -10.19
N TYR A 650 38.67 39.81 -10.33
CA TYR A 650 39.93 40.37 -9.82
C TYR A 650 40.29 41.71 -10.50
N GLU A 651 40.15 41.80 -11.82
CA GLU A 651 40.34 43.06 -12.56
C GLU A 651 39.36 44.15 -12.11
N ASN A 652 38.09 43.79 -11.91
CA ASN A 652 37.06 44.73 -11.43
C ASN A 652 37.33 45.22 -9.99
N ALA A 653 38.02 44.43 -9.17
CA ALA A 653 38.41 44.81 -7.82
C ALA A 653 39.65 45.75 -7.77
N GLY A 654 40.26 46.05 -8.92
CA GLY A 654 41.41 46.95 -9.02
C GLY A 654 42.78 46.29 -8.90
N GLY A 655 42.84 44.95 -8.88
CA GLY A 655 44.08 44.16 -8.76
C GLY A 655 44.60 44.04 -7.34
#